data_AF-A0A2E6P0A6-F1
#
_entry.id   AF-A0A2E6P0A6-F1
#
_cell.length_a   1.000
_cell.length_b   1.000
_cell.length_c   1.000
_cell.angle_alpha   90.00
_cell.angle_beta   90.00
_cell.angle_gamma   90.00
#
_symmetry.space_group_name_H-M   'P 1'
#
loop_
_entity.id
_entity.type
_entity.pdbx_description
1 polymer ?
#
loop_
_entity_poly.entity_id
_entity_poly.type
_entity_poly.pdbx_seq_one_letter_code
_entity_poly.pdbx_strand_id
1 'polypeptide(L)'
;MKLSIHAKAGVWERNMMSLLRCIVMFISILHMFSGIVSAETVRERIEELQKHGDTYYWLSLERNNELIDIKKSLIYLEQALELVPEVKDEKALKEKKHQLNVAIKEAKIQEKKYKAQLNNYSPLFSLILDKEKVLTFKNITDLLAAKKSAANSLAVAPNSIIKDTTLYTLIILEDEFASIEESIHDVVTDNSSLYPVSKHELAMFLSFEEMRQLNNNPIHNQLLKKISENLGDDKLGILRVKPTDKADGVSYWLATFRLWGNIPMKVSRLYVTTGLSELVNQRPYLVLLVMLLGFPYVSFVNWIYREQKGSSVPHWFAAVISLFSFLFVYVSFEGLSLLDINEQAFTTTIEGFKWVMAIVGIINLFPLIINYILISRIPKISALLNTASAISTLIFGVFVGTYNYLGFLAAYRLGFKESLEIIIPSFFILWILSIRLGKSCSRYIDTHKPGAAIESLFLSVWLYLFTIFVLKWDFDLLLQASAGVLLLAFSTGYIIRLVTGLITTISKKQKTENEEVLNLTGIEWLSQAIDNPVFFNDPWQKDFDDAVDFIVNDTDERIEVLYIEGGLGCGKTRAAEEIGHSIKQRYKDKNTEAMVFFGSCEETTGGGTYTPYHPFSQALGDFIGIGRFSDPAERAEKLQSGLLGTGLKVAMNATGTGALSSLLGSDKDTKGARKPIPEKLLL
;
A
#
# COMPACT_ATOMS: atom_id res chain seq x y z
N MET A 1 -1.22 31.60 35.87
CA MET A 1 -1.11 30.98 34.53
C MET A 1 -1.90 29.65 34.37
N LYS A 2 -2.08 28.82 35.42
CA LYS A 2 -2.91 27.58 35.36
C LYS A 2 -4.44 27.79 35.23
N LEU A 3 -4.99 28.93 35.70
CA LEU A 3 -6.43 29.21 35.61
C LEU A 3 -6.93 29.64 34.20
N SER A 4 -6.05 30.15 33.34
CA SER A 4 -6.45 30.60 31.99
C SER A 4 -6.65 29.45 30.98
N ILE A 5 -6.10 28.26 31.25
CA ILE A 5 -6.14 27.12 30.33
C ILE A 5 -7.45 26.32 30.51
N HIS A 6 -7.96 26.21 31.75
CA HIS A 6 -9.26 25.57 32.00
C HIS A 6 -10.45 26.40 31.49
N ALA A 7 -10.37 27.73 31.55
CA ALA A 7 -11.42 28.59 31.01
C ALA A 7 -11.53 28.53 29.47
N LYS A 8 -10.42 28.33 28.75
CA LYS A 8 -10.43 28.18 27.28
C LYS A 8 -10.91 26.80 26.82
N ALA A 9 -10.62 25.73 27.56
CA ALA A 9 -11.10 24.37 27.24
C ALA A 9 -12.64 24.27 27.32
N GLY A 10 -13.25 24.82 28.38
CA GLY A 10 -14.70 24.78 28.58
C GLY A 10 -15.53 25.71 27.66
N VAL A 11 -14.88 26.63 26.94
CA VAL A 11 -15.53 27.44 25.88
C VAL A 11 -15.46 26.70 24.54
N TRP A 12 -14.38 25.96 24.28
CA TRP A 12 -14.22 25.16 23.08
C TRP A 12 -15.19 23.96 23.03
N GLU A 13 -15.37 23.24 24.16
CA GLU A 13 -16.35 22.16 24.27
C GLU A 13 -17.81 22.64 24.10
N ARG A 14 -18.15 23.81 24.64
CA ARG A 14 -19.48 24.40 24.47
C ARG A 14 -19.76 24.82 23.04
N ASN A 15 -18.79 25.40 22.36
CA ASN A 15 -18.92 25.80 20.96
C ASN A 15 -18.98 24.57 20.03
N MET A 16 -18.22 23.51 20.33
CA MET A 16 -18.28 22.25 19.57
C MET A 16 -19.62 21.53 19.73
N MET A 17 -20.18 21.49 20.95
CA MET A 17 -21.51 20.94 21.22
C MET A 17 -22.64 21.77 20.60
N SER A 18 -22.49 23.10 20.53
CA SER A 18 -23.43 23.98 19.84
C SER A 18 -23.41 23.75 18.33
N LEU A 19 -22.23 23.59 17.73
CA LEU A 19 -22.08 23.31 16.30
C LEU A 19 -22.67 21.95 15.94
N LEU A 20 -22.43 20.93 16.77
CA LEU A 20 -23.00 19.59 16.59
C LEU A 20 -24.54 19.60 16.65
N ARG A 21 -25.13 20.37 17.58
CA ARG A 21 -26.58 20.55 17.68
C ARG A 21 -27.16 21.29 16.48
N CYS A 22 -26.48 22.30 15.94
CA CYS A 22 -26.90 22.98 14.72
C CYS A 22 -26.84 22.06 13.50
N ILE A 23 -25.81 21.20 13.39
CA ILE A 23 -25.70 20.21 12.30
C ILE A 23 -26.83 19.17 12.39
N VAL A 24 -27.10 18.64 13.59
CA VAL A 24 -28.21 17.69 13.80
C VAL A 24 -29.55 18.34 13.47
N MET A 25 -29.79 19.58 13.91
CA MET A 25 -31.04 20.31 13.63
C MET A 25 -31.18 20.64 12.14
N PHE A 26 -30.09 20.96 11.45
CA PHE A 26 -30.06 21.19 10.00
C PHE A 26 -30.34 19.90 9.21
N ILE A 27 -29.81 18.75 9.66
CA ILE A 27 -30.12 17.42 9.10
C ILE A 27 -31.60 17.07 9.34
N SER A 28 -32.15 17.39 10.51
CA SER A 28 -33.58 17.18 10.81
C SER A 28 -34.51 18.05 9.96
N ILE A 29 -34.12 19.30 9.68
CA ILE A 29 -34.88 20.22 8.81
C ILE A 29 -34.79 19.78 7.33
N LEU A 30 -33.64 19.25 6.89
CA LEU A 30 -33.48 18.63 5.57
C LEU A 30 -34.32 17.35 5.40
N HIS A 31 -34.54 16.57 6.47
CA HIS A 31 -35.47 15.44 6.45
C HIS A 31 -36.95 15.84 6.44
N MET A 32 -37.32 17.04 6.90
CA MET A 32 -38.70 17.51 6.84
C MET A 32 -39.12 18.03 5.46
N PHE A 33 -38.18 18.39 4.59
CA PHE A 33 -38.49 18.99 3.27
C PHE A 33 -38.59 17.98 2.11
N SER A 34 -38.41 16.68 2.33
CA SER A 34 -38.49 15.65 1.27
C SER A 34 -39.91 15.12 1.00
N GLY A 35 -40.94 15.73 1.57
CA GLY A 35 -42.33 15.23 1.52
C GLY A 35 -43.26 16.09 0.67
N ILE A 36 -42.99 16.26 -0.62
CA ILE A 36 -44.00 16.71 -1.59
C ILE A 36 -43.93 15.74 -2.77
N VAL A 37 -44.62 14.61 -2.65
CA VAL A 37 -44.81 13.67 -3.76
C VAL A 37 -46.28 13.75 -4.15
N SER A 38 -46.50 14.01 -5.43
CA SER A 38 -47.79 14.02 -6.11
C SER A 38 -48.56 12.73 -5.84
N ALA A 39 -49.89 12.83 -5.79
CA ALA A 39 -50.78 11.68 -5.69
C ALA A 39 -50.76 10.86 -6.99
N GLU A 40 -49.71 10.06 -7.16
CA GLU A 40 -49.58 9.07 -8.23
C GLU A 40 -50.42 7.84 -7.87
N THR A 41 -51.07 7.21 -8.84
CA THR A 41 -51.84 6.00 -8.54
C THR A 41 -50.90 4.84 -8.19
N VAL A 42 -51.29 3.98 -7.25
CA VAL A 42 -50.49 2.80 -6.85
C VAL A 42 -50.05 1.95 -8.05
N ARG A 43 -50.90 1.87 -9.08
CA ARG A 43 -50.60 1.13 -10.32
C ARG A 43 -49.47 1.78 -11.13
N GLU A 44 -49.54 3.10 -11.33
CA GLU A 44 -48.48 3.86 -12.03
C GLU A 44 -47.15 3.70 -11.27
N ARG A 45 -47.19 3.78 -9.94
CA ARG A 45 -45.99 3.60 -9.11
C ARG A 45 -45.37 2.21 -9.23
N ILE A 46 -46.18 1.15 -9.29
CA ILE A 46 -45.67 -0.22 -9.53
C ILE A 46 -45.03 -0.33 -10.92
N GLU A 47 -45.64 0.27 -11.94
CA GLU A 47 -45.10 0.27 -13.31
C GLU A 47 -43.80 1.07 -13.42
N GLU A 48 -43.70 2.20 -12.75
CA GLU A 48 -42.49 3.02 -12.65
C GLU A 48 -41.35 2.26 -11.94
N LEU A 49 -41.61 1.70 -10.75
CA LEU A 49 -40.61 0.92 -10.01
C LEU A 49 -40.13 -0.31 -10.79
N GLN A 50 -41.03 -0.98 -11.53
CA GLN A 50 -40.61 -2.07 -12.41
C GLN A 50 -39.69 -1.56 -13.52
N LYS A 51 -40.01 -0.45 -14.19
CA LYS A 51 -39.14 0.15 -15.22
C LYS A 51 -37.77 0.50 -14.65
N HIS A 52 -37.70 1.09 -13.47
CA HIS A 52 -36.44 1.38 -12.79
C HIS A 52 -35.64 0.10 -12.50
N GLY A 53 -36.32 -0.95 -12.04
CA GLY A 53 -35.75 -2.28 -11.84
C GLY A 53 -35.13 -2.85 -13.14
N ASP A 54 -35.86 -2.77 -14.24
CA ASP A 54 -35.41 -3.23 -15.56
C ASP A 54 -34.25 -2.38 -16.10
N THR A 55 -34.28 -1.06 -15.90
CA THR A 55 -33.20 -0.13 -16.27
C THR A 55 -31.88 -0.52 -15.61
N TYR A 56 -31.89 -0.75 -14.29
CA TYR A 56 -30.71 -1.16 -13.55
C TYR A 56 -30.26 -2.59 -13.88
N TYR A 57 -31.18 -3.47 -14.25
CA TYR A 57 -30.83 -4.80 -14.77
C TYR A 57 -30.03 -4.69 -16.07
N TRP A 58 -30.51 -3.92 -17.05
CA TRP A 58 -29.81 -3.71 -18.32
C TRP A 58 -28.50 -2.93 -18.15
N LEU A 59 -28.48 -1.95 -17.23
CA LEU A 59 -27.27 -1.23 -16.86
C LEU A 59 -26.18 -2.16 -16.34
N SER A 60 -26.55 -3.10 -15.46
CA SER A 60 -25.60 -4.08 -14.95
C SER A 60 -24.98 -4.91 -16.08
N LEU A 61 -25.74 -5.27 -17.11
CA LEU A 61 -25.25 -6.04 -18.25
C LEU A 61 -24.28 -5.21 -19.12
N GLU A 62 -24.57 -3.93 -19.33
CA GLU A 62 -23.67 -3.01 -20.07
C GLU A 62 -22.34 -2.79 -19.31
N ARG A 63 -22.38 -2.88 -17.97
CA ARG A 63 -21.21 -2.80 -17.09
C ARG A 63 -20.67 -4.16 -16.63
N ASN A 64 -20.65 -5.17 -17.50
CA ASN A 64 -20.04 -6.47 -17.20
C ASN A 64 -20.58 -7.19 -15.94
N ASN A 65 -21.87 -7.03 -15.62
CA ASN A 65 -22.56 -7.59 -14.46
C ASN A 65 -22.12 -7.02 -13.11
N GLU A 66 -22.00 -5.70 -13.02
CA GLU A 66 -21.67 -5.02 -11.77
C GLU A 66 -22.71 -5.22 -10.67
N LEU A 67 -22.24 -5.61 -9.48
CA LEU A 67 -23.08 -6.03 -8.37
C LEU A 67 -23.95 -4.90 -7.79
N ILE A 68 -23.49 -3.65 -7.84
CA ILE A 68 -24.27 -2.51 -7.32
C ILE A 68 -25.55 -2.33 -8.12
N ASP A 69 -25.45 -2.38 -9.44
CA ASP A 69 -26.58 -2.15 -10.32
C ASP A 69 -27.59 -3.30 -10.20
N ILE A 70 -27.11 -4.54 -10.06
CA ILE A 70 -27.97 -5.69 -9.75
C ILE A 70 -28.70 -5.50 -8.42
N LYS A 71 -28.02 -5.01 -7.38
CA LYS A 71 -28.65 -4.75 -6.07
C LYS A 71 -29.68 -3.63 -6.15
N LYS A 72 -29.41 -2.55 -6.89
CA LYS A 72 -30.39 -1.48 -7.12
C LYS A 72 -31.62 -2.00 -7.88
N SER A 73 -31.42 -2.82 -8.91
CA SER A 73 -32.50 -3.50 -9.63
C SER A 73 -33.38 -4.31 -8.68
N LEU A 74 -32.76 -5.12 -7.80
CA LEU A 74 -33.49 -5.90 -6.79
C LEU A 74 -34.28 -5.02 -5.82
N ILE A 75 -33.70 -3.91 -5.34
CA ILE A 75 -34.40 -2.97 -4.43
C ILE A 75 -35.68 -2.43 -5.08
N TYR A 76 -35.61 -1.96 -6.33
CA TYR A 76 -36.78 -1.44 -7.03
C TYR A 76 -37.84 -2.51 -7.30
N LEU A 77 -37.42 -3.72 -7.70
CA LEU A 77 -38.34 -4.82 -7.96
C LEU A 77 -39.02 -5.34 -6.68
N GLU A 78 -38.29 -5.39 -5.55
CA GLU A 78 -38.82 -5.77 -4.25
C GLU A 78 -39.80 -4.70 -3.72
N GLN A 79 -39.47 -3.41 -3.85
CA GLN A 79 -40.40 -2.32 -3.55
C GLN A 79 -41.67 -2.37 -4.41
N ALA A 80 -41.54 -2.67 -5.71
CA ALA A 80 -42.69 -2.86 -6.59
C ALA A 80 -43.58 -4.02 -6.10
N LEU A 81 -42.97 -5.14 -5.69
CA LEU A 81 -43.67 -6.33 -5.19
C LEU A 81 -44.41 -6.07 -3.88
N GLU A 82 -43.86 -5.25 -2.99
CA GLU A 82 -44.49 -4.85 -1.72
C GLU A 82 -45.78 -4.05 -1.92
N LEU A 83 -45.86 -3.26 -3.00
CA LEU A 83 -47.04 -2.45 -3.34
C LEU A 83 -48.13 -3.24 -4.10
N VAL A 84 -47.81 -4.42 -4.66
CA VAL A 84 -48.77 -5.25 -5.40
C VAL A 84 -50.06 -5.56 -4.62
N PRO A 85 -50.04 -5.95 -3.33
CA PRO A 85 -51.25 -6.27 -2.57
C PRO A 85 -52.29 -5.15 -2.47
N GLU A 86 -51.92 -3.90 -2.75
CA GLU A 86 -52.81 -2.74 -2.71
C GLU A 86 -53.68 -2.61 -3.98
N VAL A 87 -53.41 -3.42 -5.01
CA VAL A 87 -54.18 -3.45 -6.27
C VAL A 87 -55.49 -4.22 -6.08
N LYS A 88 -56.62 -3.53 -6.31
CA LYS A 88 -57.98 -4.08 -6.08
C LYS A 88 -58.43 -5.15 -7.10
N ASP A 89 -57.75 -5.28 -8.25
CA ASP A 89 -58.10 -6.24 -9.32
C ASP A 89 -57.33 -7.55 -9.16
N GLU A 90 -58.04 -8.64 -8.83
CA GLU A 90 -57.47 -9.96 -8.55
C GLU A 90 -56.74 -10.61 -9.74
N LYS A 91 -57.13 -10.29 -11.00
CA LYS A 91 -56.50 -10.86 -12.19
C LYS A 91 -55.21 -10.12 -12.52
N ALA A 92 -55.26 -8.79 -12.54
CA ALA A 92 -54.08 -7.94 -12.75
C ALA A 92 -53.03 -8.15 -11.65
N LEU A 93 -53.49 -8.36 -10.40
CA LEU A 93 -52.65 -8.70 -9.25
C LEU A 93 -51.82 -9.97 -9.48
N LYS A 94 -52.45 -11.06 -9.93
CA LYS A 94 -51.78 -12.36 -10.15
C LYS A 94 -50.73 -12.27 -11.25
N GLU A 95 -51.06 -11.61 -12.35
CA GLU A 95 -50.15 -11.43 -13.49
C GLU A 95 -48.94 -10.57 -13.12
N LYS A 96 -49.16 -9.41 -12.51
CA LYS A 96 -48.09 -8.50 -12.11
C LYS A 96 -47.17 -9.12 -11.07
N LYS A 97 -47.74 -9.82 -10.08
CA LYS A 97 -46.99 -10.58 -9.08
C LYS A 97 -46.11 -11.65 -9.74
N HIS A 98 -46.62 -12.36 -10.75
CA HIS A 98 -45.83 -13.36 -11.47
C HIS A 98 -44.65 -12.73 -12.21
N GLN A 99 -44.89 -11.65 -12.96
CA GLN A 99 -43.84 -10.92 -13.70
C GLN A 99 -42.71 -10.44 -12.78
N LEU A 100 -43.06 -9.79 -11.66
CA LEU A 100 -42.06 -9.29 -10.70
C LEU A 100 -41.27 -10.44 -10.05
N ASN A 101 -41.91 -11.55 -9.72
CA ASN A 101 -41.19 -12.71 -9.17
C ASN A 101 -40.22 -13.34 -10.17
N VAL A 102 -40.55 -13.34 -11.47
CA VAL A 102 -39.63 -13.80 -12.53
C VAL A 102 -38.43 -12.86 -12.61
N ALA A 103 -38.66 -11.54 -12.69
CA ALA A 103 -37.60 -10.54 -12.76
C ALA A 103 -36.65 -10.60 -11.54
N ILE A 104 -37.22 -10.68 -10.32
CA ILE A 104 -36.44 -10.83 -9.08
C ILE A 104 -35.61 -12.12 -9.10
N LYS A 105 -36.18 -13.23 -9.59
CA LYS A 105 -35.46 -14.50 -9.69
C LYS A 105 -34.28 -14.40 -10.66
N GLU A 106 -34.46 -13.75 -11.81
CA GLU A 106 -33.39 -13.54 -12.80
C GLU A 106 -32.27 -12.68 -12.23
N ALA A 107 -32.61 -11.55 -11.59
CA ALA A 107 -31.63 -10.68 -10.94
C ALA A 107 -30.87 -11.39 -9.81
N LYS A 108 -31.54 -12.23 -8.99
CA LYS A 108 -30.88 -13.05 -7.95
C LYS A 108 -29.95 -14.12 -8.53
N ILE A 109 -30.30 -14.72 -9.68
CA ILE A 109 -29.41 -15.65 -10.38
C ILE A 109 -28.16 -14.92 -10.88
N GLN A 110 -28.33 -13.73 -11.45
CA GLN A 110 -27.22 -12.89 -11.92
C GLN A 110 -26.31 -12.50 -10.75
N GLU A 111 -26.89 -12.00 -9.64
CA GLU A 111 -26.14 -11.68 -8.41
C GLU A 111 -25.27 -12.87 -7.98
N LYS A 112 -25.87 -14.05 -7.81
CA LYS A 112 -25.17 -15.24 -7.34
C LYS A 112 -24.05 -15.68 -8.28
N LYS A 113 -24.25 -15.55 -9.59
CA LYS A 113 -23.29 -15.97 -10.62
C LYS A 113 -22.07 -15.06 -10.66
N TYR A 114 -22.27 -13.75 -10.55
CA TYR A 114 -21.23 -12.75 -10.83
C TYR A 114 -20.59 -12.15 -9.57
N LYS A 115 -21.16 -12.35 -8.38
CA LYS A 115 -20.66 -11.84 -7.09
C LYS A 115 -19.17 -12.15 -6.82
N ALA A 116 -18.66 -13.27 -7.30
CA ALA A 116 -17.28 -13.70 -7.05
C ALA A 116 -16.29 -13.28 -8.15
N GLN A 117 -16.70 -12.50 -9.15
CA GLN A 117 -15.80 -12.01 -10.20
C GLN A 117 -14.96 -10.82 -9.72
N LEU A 118 -13.81 -10.64 -10.36
CA LEU A 118 -12.82 -9.63 -10.00
C LEU A 118 -13.35 -8.20 -10.17
N ASN A 119 -14.10 -7.91 -11.23
CA ASN A 119 -14.77 -6.62 -11.39
C ASN A 119 -15.76 -6.28 -10.24
N ASN A 120 -16.34 -7.31 -9.62
CA ASN A 120 -17.26 -7.20 -8.50
C ASN A 120 -16.55 -7.21 -7.13
N TYR A 121 -15.22 -7.31 -7.12
CA TYR A 121 -14.44 -7.19 -5.89
C TYR A 121 -14.58 -5.79 -5.27
N SER A 122 -14.59 -4.77 -6.12
CA SER A 122 -14.73 -3.36 -5.73
C SER A 122 -15.67 -2.67 -6.71
N PRO A 123 -16.57 -1.80 -6.21
CA PRO A 123 -17.35 -0.94 -7.09
C PRO A 123 -16.52 0.12 -7.81
N LEU A 124 -15.21 0.19 -7.58
CA LEU A 124 -14.34 1.14 -8.27
C LEU A 124 -13.54 0.48 -9.39
N PHE A 125 -13.66 -0.83 -9.59
CA PHE A 125 -12.74 -1.60 -10.43
C PHE A 125 -12.76 -1.16 -11.90
N SER A 126 -13.95 -0.96 -12.48
CA SER A 126 -14.11 -0.45 -13.85
C SER A 126 -13.58 0.97 -14.04
N LEU A 127 -13.70 1.82 -13.02
CA LEU A 127 -13.13 3.17 -13.01
C LEU A 127 -11.61 3.16 -12.86
N ILE A 128 -11.08 2.27 -12.03
CA ILE A 128 -9.64 2.08 -11.82
C ILE A 128 -8.95 1.64 -13.11
N LEU A 129 -9.64 0.86 -13.94
CA LEU A 129 -9.11 0.36 -15.22
C LEU A 129 -9.54 1.20 -16.44
N ASP A 130 -10.17 2.36 -16.23
CA ASP A 130 -10.67 3.24 -17.29
C ASP A 130 -11.55 2.51 -18.34
N LYS A 131 -12.39 1.57 -17.88
CA LYS A 131 -13.31 0.81 -18.75
C LYS A 131 -14.76 1.26 -18.63
N GLU A 132 -15.01 2.32 -17.87
CA GLU A 132 -16.35 2.85 -17.63
C GLU A 132 -16.84 3.69 -18.83
N LYS A 133 -17.83 3.19 -19.55
CA LYS A 133 -18.36 3.83 -20.77
C LYS A 133 -19.70 4.52 -20.57
N VAL A 134 -20.36 4.34 -19.42
CA VAL A 134 -21.74 4.79 -19.21
C VAL A 134 -21.84 6.16 -18.52
N LEU A 135 -20.84 6.51 -17.71
CA LEU A 135 -20.84 7.77 -16.95
C LEU A 135 -20.61 9.02 -17.82
N THR A 136 -21.31 10.10 -17.46
CA THR A 136 -21.26 11.38 -18.19
C THR A 136 -21.25 12.60 -17.27
N PHE A 137 -20.48 13.62 -17.63
CA PHE A 137 -20.26 14.83 -16.84
C PHE A 137 -21.27 15.96 -17.10
N LYS A 138 -21.98 15.88 -18.21
CA LYS A 138 -22.92 16.92 -18.67
C LYS A 138 -24.34 16.38 -18.48
N ASN A 139 -25.29 17.27 -18.19
CA ASN A 139 -26.72 16.94 -18.16
C ASN A 139 -27.28 16.73 -19.58
N ILE A 140 -26.67 15.80 -20.31
CA ILE A 140 -26.96 15.38 -21.68
C ILE A 140 -27.13 13.86 -21.74
N THR A 141 -27.53 13.26 -20.62
CA THR A 141 -27.67 11.80 -20.48
C THR A 141 -28.64 11.23 -21.52
N ASP A 142 -29.73 11.95 -21.78
CA ASP A 142 -30.74 11.55 -22.77
C ASP A 142 -30.15 11.55 -24.20
N LEU A 143 -29.40 12.59 -24.57
CA LEU A 143 -28.70 12.67 -25.85
C LEU A 143 -27.69 11.52 -26.02
N LEU A 144 -26.86 11.26 -25.01
CA LEU A 144 -25.84 10.23 -25.09
C LEU A 144 -26.41 8.81 -25.11
N ALA A 145 -27.43 8.54 -24.28
CA ALA A 145 -28.16 7.28 -24.28
C ALA A 145 -28.83 7.03 -25.64
N ALA A 146 -29.49 8.04 -26.22
CA ALA A 146 -30.08 7.96 -27.54
C ALA A 146 -29.04 7.67 -28.64
N LYS A 147 -27.94 8.43 -28.69
CA LYS A 147 -26.83 8.21 -29.65
C LYS A 147 -26.24 6.81 -29.54
N LYS A 148 -25.99 6.32 -28.31
CA LYS A 148 -25.50 4.95 -28.09
C LYS A 148 -26.50 3.90 -28.55
N SER A 149 -27.79 4.06 -28.26
CA SER A 149 -28.82 3.10 -28.67
C SER A 149 -28.85 2.95 -30.19
N ALA A 150 -28.78 4.07 -30.92
CA ALA A 150 -28.70 4.11 -32.38
C ALA A 150 -27.41 3.46 -32.90
N ALA A 151 -26.24 3.86 -32.36
CA ALA A 151 -24.95 3.26 -32.76
C ALA A 151 -24.92 1.74 -32.54
N ASN A 152 -25.41 1.26 -31.39
CA ASN A 152 -25.50 -0.16 -31.08
C ASN A 152 -26.42 -0.89 -32.06
N SER A 153 -27.53 -0.27 -32.48
CA SER A 153 -28.46 -0.87 -33.45
C SER A 153 -27.77 -1.14 -34.80
N LEU A 154 -26.86 -0.25 -35.19
CA LEU A 154 -26.08 -0.36 -36.41
C LEU A 154 -24.93 -1.37 -36.26
N ALA A 155 -24.33 -1.49 -35.08
CA ALA A 155 -23.28 -2.47 -34.84
C ALA A 155 -23.78 -3.93 -34.91
N VAL A 156 -25.04 -4.17 -34.52
CA VAL A 156 -25.64 -5.53 -34.50
C VAL A 156 -26.20 -5.94 -35.86
N ALA A 157 -26.61 -4.98 -36.70
CA ALA A 157 -27.16 -5.30 -38.00
C ALA A 157 -26.05 -5.74 -39.00
N PRO A 158 -26.37 -6.61 -39.98
CA PRO A 158 -25.38 -7.20 -40.87
C PRO A 158 -24.61 -6.14 -41.67
N ASN A 159 -23.29 -6.32 -41.79
CA ASN A 159 -22.44 -5.45 -42.60
C ASN A 159 -22.95 -5.31 -44.05
N SER A 160 -23.57 -6.37 -44.59
CA SER A 160 -24.17 -6.36 -45.93
C SER A 160 -25.30 -5.35 -46.13
N ILE A 161 -25.91 -4.87 -45.04
CA ILE A 161 -26.97 -3.85 -45.05
C ILE A 161 -26.39 -2.48 -44.68
N ILE A 162 -25.45 -2.46 -43.74
CA ILE A 162 -25.01 -1.22 -43.10
C ILE A 162 -23.80 -0.59 -43.76
N LYS A 163 -22.91 -1.40 -44.34
CA LYS A 163 -21.68 -0.91 -44.99
C LYS A 163 -21.74 -1.04 -46.51
N ASP A 164 -22.38 -2.09 -47.01
CA ASP A 164 -22.29 -2.46 -48.42
C ASP A 164 -23.43 -1.92 -49.29
N THR A 165 -24.46 -1.30 -48.68
CA THR A 165 -25.61 -0.73 -49.40
C THR A 165 -25.91 0.69 -48.93
N THR A 166 -26.07 1.61 -49.89
CA THR A 166 -26.66 2.93 -49.66
C THR A 166 -28.17 2.77 -49.61
N LEU A 167 -28.76 2.95 -48.43
CA LEU A 167 -30.19 2.76 -48.19
C LEU A 167 -30.75 3.98 -47.46
N TYR A 168 -31.86 4.51 -47.97
CA TYR A 168 -32.60 5.57 -47.28
C TYR A 168 -33.18 5.05 -45.97
N THR A 169 -32.88 5.74 -44.87
CA THR A 169 -33.29 5.35 -43.53
C THR A 169 -34.14 6.43 -42.88
N LEU A 170 -35.36 6.05 -42.49
CA LEU A 170 -36.28 6.90 -41.73
C LEU A 170 -35.91 6.84 -40.25
N ILE A 171 -35.66 8.00 -39.67
CA ILE A 171 -35.44 8.13 -38.22
C ILE A 171 -36.75 8.58 -37.57
N ILE A 172 -37.20 7.81 -36.59
CA ILE A 172 -38.47 8.04 -35.89
C ILE A 172 -38.17 8.27 -34.41
N LEU A 173 -38.50 9.47 -33.94
CA LEU A 173 -38.38 9.92 -32.56
C LEU A 173 -39.69 10.56 -32.14
N GLU A 174 -39.98 10.50 -30.84
CA GLU A 174 -41.07 11.26 -30.24
C GLU A 174 -40.81 12.77 -30.34
N ASP A 175 -41.86 13.55 -30.58
CA ASP A 175 -41.74 14.99 -30.89
C ASP A 175 -41.06 15.79 -29.77
N GLU A 176 -41.20 15.34 -28.51
CA GLU A 176 -40.54 15.94 -27.34
C GLU A 176 -39.00 15.91 -27.45
N PHE A 177 -38.45 14.95 -28.21
CA PHE A 177 -37.01 14.73 -28.36
C PHE A 177 -36.49 15.09 -29.75
N ALA A 178 -37.21 15.95 -30.50
CA ALA A 178 -36.80 16.40 -31.82
C ALA A 178 -35.40 17.06 -31.85
N SER A 179 -34.95 17.64 -30.73
CA SER A 179 -33.61 18.23 -30.60
C SER A 179 -32.46 17.21 -30.68
N ILE A 180 -32.74 15.92 -30.47
CA ILE A 180 -31.77 14.83 -30.50
C ILE A 180 -31.63 14.23 -31.91
N GLU A 181 -32.60 14.48 -32.79
CA GLU A 181 -32.71 13.89 -34.13
C GLU A 181 -31.46 14.12 -34.98
N GLU A 182 -30.99 15.35 -35.08
CA GLU A 182 -29.77 15.69 -35.84
C GLU A 182 -28.54 14.93 -35.32
N SER A 183 -28.42 14.78 -34.01
CA SER A 183 -27.35 13.97 -33.42
C SER A 183 -27.47 12.48 -33.74
N ILE A 184 -28.68 11.95 -33.94
CA ILE A 184 -28.86 10.57 -34.40
C ILE A 184 -28.53 10.47 -35.89
N HIS A 185 -28.87 11.46 -36.71
CA HIS A 185 -28.46 11.52 -38.11
C HIS A 185 -26.93 11.40 -38.23
N ASP A 186 -26.19 12.21 -37.47
CA ASP A 186 -24.72 12.16 -37.43
C ASP A 186 -24.22 10.75 -37.11
N VAL A 187 -24.80 10.11 -36.08
CA VAL A 187 -24.40 8.75 -35.67
C VAL A 187 -24.68 7.73 -36.76
N VAL A 188 -25.81 7.83 -37.45
CA VAL A 188 -26.13 6.92 -38.56
C VAL A 188 -25.13 7.11 -39.69
N THR A 189 -24.86 8.34 -40.10
CA THR A 189 -23.92 8.64 -41.19
C THR A 189 -22.48 8.27 -40.84
N ASP A 190 -22.02 8.49 -39.60
CA ASP A 190 -20.65 8.18 -39.19
C ASP A 190 -20.39 6.68 -39.05
N ASN A 191 -21.42 5.89 -38.69
CA ASN A 191 -21.27 4.46 -38.40
C ASN A 191 -21.80 3.55 -39.52
N SER A 192 -22.34 4.10 -40.61
CA SER A 192 -22.92 3.33 -41.70
C SER A 192 -22.91 4.06 -43.05
N SER A 193 -23.15 3.31 -44.12
CA SER A 193 -23.39 3.84 -45.47
C SER A 193 -24.87 4.23 -45.70
N LEU A 194 -25.69 4.26 -44.64
CA LEU A 194 -27.11 4.61 -44.71
C LEU A 194 -27.30 6.12 -44.85
N TYR A 195 -28.31 6.54 -45.59
CA TYR A 195 -28.70 7.95 -45.71
C TYR A 195 -29.89 8.24 -44.79
N PRO A 196 -29.70 8.93 -43.66
CA PRO A 196 -30.81 9.32 -42.79
C PRO A 196 -31.65 10.44 -43.43
N VAL A 197 -32.90 10.13 -43.77
CA VAL A 197 -33.82 11.09 -44.42
C VAL A 197 -34.32 12.09 -43.39
N SER A 198 -34.17 13.38 -43.67
CA SER A 198 -34.60 14.45 -42.78
C SER A 198 -36.11 14.70 -42.84
N LYS A 199 -36.69 15.21 -41.75
CA LYS A 199 -38.09 15.69 -41.75
C LYS A 199 -38.36 16.75 -42.83
N HIS A 200 -37.37 17.56 -43.18
CA HIS A 200 -37.50 18.57 -44.25
C HIS A 200 -37.67 17.91 -45.63
N GLU A 201 -36.92 16.85 -45.91
CA GLU A 201 -37.09 16.07 -47.15
C GLU A 201 -38.45 15.35 -47.16
N LEU A 202 -38.84 14.73 -46.05
CA LEU A 202 -40.15 14.05 -45.92
C LEU A 202 -41.33 15.01 -46.12
N ALA A 203 -41.22 16.25 -45.64
CA ALA A 203 -42.26 17.27 -45.76
C ALA A 203 -42.51 17.71 -47.22
N MET A 204 -41.61 17.41 -48.16
CA MET A 204 -41.83 17.72 -49.59
C MET A 204 -42.91 16.83 -50.24
N PHE A 205 -43.17 15.65 -49.68
CA PHE A 205 -44.10 14.67 -50.25
C PHE A 205 -45.14 14.11 -49.25
N LEU A 206 -45.00 14.41 -47.96
CA LEU A 206 -45.98 14.07 -46.92
C LEU A 206 -46.70 15.31 -46.40
N SER A 207 -48.02 15.19 -46.21
CA SER A 207 -48.81 16.18 -45.47
C SER A 207 -48.49 16.16 -43.98
N PHE A 208 -48.85 17.22 -43.26
CA PHE A 208 -48.63 17.32 -41.81
C PHE A 208 -49.27 16.14 -41.03
N GLU A 209 -50.46 15.68 -41.46
CA GLU A 209 -51.15 14.55 -40.82
C GLU A 209 -50.43 13.22 -41.12
N GLU A 210 -49.96 13.03 -42.36
CA GLU A 210 -49.16 11.87 -42.75
C GLU A 210 -47.81 11.84 -42.01
N MET A 211 -47.19 12.99 -41.76
CA MET A 211 -45.97 13.10 -40.94
C MET A 211 -46.23 12.65 -39.49
N ARG A 212 -47.36 13.02 -38.88
CA ARG A 212 -47.74 12.53 -37.55
C ARG A 212 -47.97 11.02 -37.54
N GLN A 213 -48.53 10.47 -38.62
CA GLN A 213 -48.76 9.02 -38.74
C GLN A 213 -47.47 8.19 -38.80
N LEU A 214 -46.29 8.79 -39.08
CA LEU A 214 -45.00 8.09 -38.99
C LEU A 214 -44.66 7.63 -37.57
N ASN A 215 -45.18 8.31 -36.55
CA ASN A 215 -44.96 7.94 -35.15
C ASN A 215 -45.78 6.69 -34.74
N ASN A 216 -46.79 6.28 -35.52
CA ASN A 216 -47.59 5.09 -35.23
C ASN A 216 -46.75 3.80 -35.29
N ASN A 217 -47.07 2.83 -34.42
CA ASN A 217 -46.41 1.51 -34.42
C ASN A 217 -47.44 0.39 -34.57
N PRO A 218 -47.49 -0.34 -35.71
CA PRO A 218 -46.67 -0.18 -36.92
C PRO A 218 -47.07 1.01 -37.80
N ILE A 219 -46.15 1.47 -38.64
CA ILE A 219 -46.41 2.52 -39.64
C ILE A 219 -47.29 1.93 -40.76
N HIS A 220 -48.26 2.69 -41.26
CA HIS A 220 -49.11 2.23 -42.35
C HIS A 220 -48.30 1.95 -43.62
N ASN A 221 -48.47 0.76 -44.20
CA ASN A 221 -47.74 0.35 -45.41
C ASN A 221 -47.97 1.27 -46.63
N GLN A 222 -49.14 1.90 -46.74
CA GLN A 222 -49.43 2.87 -47.80
C GLN A 222 -48.51 4.09 -47.72
N LEU A 223 -48.22 4.55 -46.49
CA LEU A 223 -47.34 5.68 -46.23
C LEU A 223 -45.89 5.34 -46.57
N LEU A 224 -45.41 4.16 -46.14
CA LEU A 224 -44.07 3.67 -46.48
C LEU A 224 -43.87 3.49 -47.99
N LYS A 225 -44.90 2.99 -48.69
CA LYS A 225 -44.88 2.86 -50.16
C LYS A 225 -44.78 4.21 -50.86
N LYS A 226 -45.56 5.20 -50.41
CA LYS A 226 -45.49 6.58 -50.92
C LYS A 226 -44.10 7.18 -50.74
N ILE A 227 -43.46 6.95 -49.59
CA ILE A 227 -42.10 7.44 -49.30
C ILE A 227 -41.07 6.76 -50.22
N SER A 228 -41.13 5.43 -50.32
CA SER A 228 -40.24 4.63 -51.18
C SER A 228 -40.33 5.03 -52.66
N GLU A 229 -41.54 5.20 -53.20
CA GLU A 229 -41.76 5.62 -54.59
C GLU A 229 -41.19 7.03 -54.87
N ASN A 230 -41.27 7.96 -53.91
CA ASN A 230 -40.75 9.33 -54.06
C ASN A 230 -39.23 9.42 -53.87
N LEU A 231 -38.64 8.57 -53.03
CA LEU A 231 -37.18 8.49 -52.83
C LEU A 231 -36.47 7.67 -53.92
N GLY A 232 -37.23 6.93 -54.73
CA GLY A 232 -36.70 6.13 -55.84
C GLY A 232 -36.01 4.84 -55.41
N ASP A 233 -36.33 4.31 -54.23
CA ASP A 233 -35.73 3.10 -53.66
C ASP A 233 -36.82 2.08 -53.31
N ASP A 234 -36.59 0.81 -53.61
CA ASP A 234 -37.53 -0.29 -53.36
C ASP A 234 -37.47 -0.81 -51.91
N LYS A 235 -36.50 -0.29 -51.13
CA LYS A 235 -36.26 -0.64 -49.73
C LYS A 235 -36.09 0.60 -48.88
N LEU A 236 -36.50 0.50 -47.62
CA LEU A 236 -36.33 1.55 -46.63
C LEU A 236 -35.80 0.96 -45.32
N GLY A 237 -34.85 1.65 -44.71
CA GLY A 237 -34.46 1.45 -43.32
C GLY A 237 -35.42 2.22 -42.42
N ILE A 238 -35.83 1.63 -41.31
CA ILE A 238 -36.65 2.29 -40.30
C ILE A 238 -35.93 2.15 -38.97
N LEU A 239 -35.34 3.24 -38.50
CA LEU A 239 -34.70 3.35 -37.19
C LEU A 239 -35.62 4.14 -36.26
N ARG A 240 -36.25 3.44 -35.31
CA ARG A 240 -37.05 4.09 -34.27
C ARG A 240 -36.25 4.14 -32.98
N VAL A 241 -36.10 5.32 -32.41
CA VAL A 241 -35.38 5.57 -31.15
C VAL A 241 -36.36 6.17 -30.16
N LYS A 242 -36.52 5.52 -29.00
CA LYS A 242 -37.48 5.95 -27.97
C LYS A 242 -36.86 5.96 -26.57
N PRO A 243 -37.23 6.91 -25.70
CA PRO A 243 -36.93 6.83 -24.28
C PRO A 243 -37.72 5.65 -23.68
N THR A 244 -37.12 4.95 -22.73
CA THR A 244 -37.78 3.87 -21.99
C THR A 244 -38.00 4.24 -20.54
N ASP A 245 -36.99 4.82 -19.89
CA ASP A 245 -37.04 5.17 -18.48
C ASP A 245 -35.93 6.19 -18.09
N LYS A 246 -36.11 6.86 -16.96
CA LYS A 246 -35.11 7.73 -16.33
C LYS A 246 -35.15 7.58 -14.81
N ALA A 247 -34.09 7.03 -14.21
CA ALA A 247 -34.02 6.70 -12.79
C ALA A 247 -32.68 7.14 -12.19
N ASP A 248 -32.69 7.90 -11.09
CA ASP A 248 -31.48 8.38 -10.37
C ASP A 248 -30.38 9.01 -11.26
N GLY A 249 -30.77 9.69 -12.34
CA GLY A 249 -29.81 10.27 -13.30
C GLY A 249 -29.29 9.28 -14.35
N VAL A 250 -29.77 8.04 -14.38
CA VAL A 250 -29.62 7.09 -15.47
C VAL A 250 -30.72 7.32 -16.50
N SER A 251 -30.35 7.51 -17.77
CA SER A 251 -31.25 7.58 -18.91
C SER A 251 -31.17 6.28 -19.71
N TYR A 252 -32.32 5.65 -19.98
CA TYR A 252 -32.42 4.41 -20.73
C TYR A 252 -33.23 4.58 -22.02
N TRP A 253 -32.59 4.26 -23.15
CA TRP A 253 -33.15 4.41 -24.49
C TRP A 253 -33.11 3.10 -25.27
N LEU A 254 -34.11 2.91 -26.13
CA LEU A 254 -34.25 1.76 -27.00
C LEU A 254 -34.23 2.20 -28.46
N ALA A 255 -33.40 1.55 -29.26
CA ALA A 255 -33.40 1.68 -30.70
C ALA A 255 -33.90 0.38 -31.34
N THR A 256 -34.76 0.53 -32.35
CA THR A 256 -35.23 -0.58 -33.17
C THR A 256 -34.98 -0.30 -34.63
N PHE A 257 -34.17 -1.14 -35.28
CA PHE A 257 -33.92 -1.07 -36.72
C PHE A 257 -34.70 -2.17 -37.44
N ARG A 258 -35.45 -1.79 -38.47
CA ARG A 258 -36.21 -2.69 -39.35
C ARG A 258 -35.97 -2.32 -40.80
N LEU A 259 -35.89 -3.32 -41.67
CA LEU A 259 -35.92 -3.13 -43.11
C LEU A 259 -37.34 -3.37 -43.63
N TRP A 260 -37.80 -2.48 -44.49
CA TRP A 260 -39.09 -2.57 -45.18
C TRP A 260 -38.87 -2.66 -46.69
N GLY A 261 -39.60 -3.54 -47.38
CA GLY A 261 -39.49 -3.76 -48.84
C GLY A 261 -39.55 -5.25 -49.24
N ASN A 262 -39.38 -5.55 -50.53
CA ASN A 262 -39.33 -6.91 -51.07
C ASN A 262 -37.97 -7.55 -50.78
N ILE A 263 -37.85 -8.12 -49.58
CA ILE A 263 -36.62 -8.74 -49.08
C ILE A 263 -36.83 -10.25 -49.07
N PRO A 264 -35.87 -11.08 -49.54
CA PRO A 264 -35.97 -12.53 -49.38
C PRO A 264 -36.18 -12.87 -47.89
N MET A 265 -37.13 -13.77 -47.61
CA MET A 265 -37.69 -14.16 -46.28
C MET A 265 -36.68 -14.45 -45.14
N LYS A 266 -35.36 -14.42 -45.38
CA LYS A 266 -34.31 -14.60 -44.37
C LYS A 266 -33.87 -13.31 -43.65
N VAL A 267 -34.25 -12.11 -44.10
CA VAL A 267 -33.61 -10.83 -43.69
C VAL A 267 -34.57 -9.80 -43.04
N SER A 268 -35.86 -10.11 -42.87
CA SER A 268 -36.81 -9.25 -42.10
C SER A 268 -36.59 -9.35 -40.57
N ARG A 269 -35.36 -9.13 -40.11
CA ARG A 269 -35.03 -9.14 -38.68
C ARG A 269 -35.23 -7.74 -38.10
N LEU A 270 -35.99 -7.68 -37.01
CA LEU A 270 -36.02 -6.53 -36.11
C LEU A 270 -34.78 -6.61 -35.22
N TYR A 271 -33.92 -5.61 -35.31
CA TYR A 271 -32.78 -5.45 -34.40
C TYR A 271 -33.21 -4.52 -33.28
N VAL A 272 -33.17 -5.00 -32.04
CA VAL A 272 -33.50 -4.22 -30.84
C VAL A 272 -32.22 -4.05 -30.04
N THR A 273 -31.86 -2.80 -29.77
CA THR A 273 -30.67 -2.47 -28.98
C THR A 273 -30.97 -1.38 -27.98
N THR A 274 -30.15 -1.33 -26.95
CA THR A 274 -30.27 -0.41 -25.83
C THR A 274 -29.13 0.59 -25.84
N GLY A 275 -29.37 1.74 -25.23
CA GLY A 275 -28.32 2.71 -24.91
C GLY A 275 -28.58 3.30 -23.53
N LEU A 276 -27.55 3.27 -22.68
CA LEU A 276 -27.61 3.78 -21.32
C LEU A 276 -26.57 4.88 -21.11
N SER A 277 -26.93 5.82 -20.25
CA SER A 277 -26.08 6.92 -19.82
C SER A 277 -26.42 7.31 -18.39
N GLU A 278 -25.41 7.47 -17.54
CA GLU A 278 -25.60 7.87 -16.14
C GLU A 278 -24.94 9.23 -15.89
N LEU A 279 -25.66 10.11 -15.19
CA LEU A 279 -25.13 11.39 -14.74
C LEU A 279 -24.26 11.19 -13.51
N VAL A 280 -23.02 11.63 -13.60
CA VAL A 280 -22.07 11.60 -12.49
C VAL A 280 -22.50 12.57 -11.38
N ASN A 281 -22.23 12.21 -10.13
CA ASN A 281 -22.34 13.13 -9.01
C ASN A 281 -21.42 14.36 -9.16
N GLN A 282 -21.98 15.57 -9.10
CA GLN A 282 -21.29 16.80 -9.49
C GLN A 282 -20.30 17.36 -8.44
N ARG A 283 -20.18 16.75 -7.25
CA ARG A 283 -19.38 17.31 -6.14
C ARG A 283 -18.30 16.38 -5.56
N PRO A 284 -17.53 15.62 -6.38
CA PRO A 284 -16.51 14.73 -5.85
C PRO A 284 -15.33 15.50 -5.22
N TYR A 285 -15.14 16.76 -5.61
CA TYR A 285 -14.08 17.63 -5.11
C TYR A 285 -14.18 17.91 -3.60
N LEU A 286 -15.36 17.75 -2.97
CA LEU A 286 -15.50 17.93 -1.53
C LEU A 286 -14.72 16.86 -0.74
N VAL A 287 -14.46 15.68 -1.33
CA VAL A 287 -13.61 14.65 -0.71
C VAL A 287 -12.16 15.12 -0.58
N LEU A 288 -11.69 16.00 -1.48
CA LEU A 288 -10.33 16.52 -1.44
C LEU A 288 -10.06 17.40 -0.20
N LEU A 289 -11.11 17.95 0.42
CA LEU A 289 -10.97 18.70 1.69
C LEU A 289 -10.38 17.83 2.80
N VAL A 290 -10.54 16.50 2.73
CA VAL A 290 -10.03 15.61 3.76
C VAL A 290 -8.50 15.47 3.70
N MET A 291 -7.84 15.85 2.60
CA MET A 291 -6.37 16.00 2.56
C MET A 291 -5.86 17.04 3.55
N LEU A 292 -6.67 18.06 3.87
CA LEU A 292 -6.31 19.09 4.85
C LEU A 292 -6.24 18.56 6.29
N LEU A 293 -6.73 17.34 6.56
CA LEU A 293 -6.50 16.66 7.85
C LEU A 293 -5.01 16.36 8.11
N GLY A 294 -4.14 16.47 7.10
CA GLY A 294 -2.70 16.46 7.31
C GLY A 294 -2.20 17.52 8.30
N PHE A 295 -2.80 18.72 8.31
CA PHE A 295 -2.40 19.81 9.22
C PHE A 295 -2.65 19.49 10.71
N PRO A 296 -3.88 19.11 11.14
CA PRO A 296 -4.12 18.72 12.53
C PRO A 296 -3.34 17.45 12.91
N TYR A 297 -3.16 16.51 11.97
CA TYR A 297 -2.37 15.30 12.22
C TYR A 297 -0.92 15.64 12.60
N VAL A 298 -0.22 16.47 11.82
CA VAL A 298 1.18 16.84 12.12
C VAL A 298 1.28 17.55 13.46
N SER A 299 0.32 18.42 13.74
CA SER A 299 0.24 19.13 15.02
C SER A 299 0.15 18.15 16.20
N PHE A 300 -0.64 17.09 16.06
CA PHE A 300 -0.77 16.03 17.05
C PHE A 300 0.48 15.16 17.17
N VAL A 301 1.10 14.76 16.06
CA VAL A 301 2.33 13.95 16.06
C VAL A 301 3.49 14.72 16.70
N ASN A 302 3.67 15.99 16.34
CA ASN A 302 4.67 16.84 16.97
C ASN A 302 4.44 17.01 18.47
N TRP A 303 3.18 17.06 18.91
CA TRP A 303 2.83 17.10 20.34
C TRP A 303 3.19 15.79 21.06
N ILE A 304 2.91 14.62 20.46
CA ILE A 304 3.28 13.31 21.02
C ILE A 304 4.80 13.17 21.17
N TYR A 305 5.57 13.58 20.15
CA TYR A 305 7.02 13.39 20.11
C TYR A 305 7.82 14.61 20.56
N ARG A 306 7.19 15.58 21.24
CA ARG A 306 7.81 16.86 21.66
C ARG A 306 9.05 16.70 22.54
N GLU A 307 9.19 15.58 23.24
CA GLU A 307 10.31 15.30 24.14
C GLU A 307 11.57 14.82 23.40
N GLN A 308 11.44 14.42 22.13
CA GLN A 308 12.56 14.05 21.27
C GLN A 308 13.13 15.31 20.61
N LYS A 309 14.39 15.66 20.91
CA LYS A 309 15.07 16.81 20.28
C LYS A 309 15.12 16.64 18.76
N GLY A 310 14.71 17.67 18.02
CA GLY A 310 14.73 17.65 16.54
C GLY A 310 13.58 16.89 15.89
N SER A 311 12.51 16.52 16.61
CA SER A 311 11.39 15.74 16.05
C SER A 311 10.30 16.58 15.36
N SER A 312 10.38 17.92 15.38
CA SER A 312 9.29 18.74 14.86
C SER A 312 9.31 18.81 13.34
N VAL A 313 8.29 18.23 12.72
CA VAL A 313 8.09 18.22 11.28
C VAL A 313 7.20 19.42 10.89
N PRO A 314 7.41 20.07 9.72
CA PRO A 314 6.57 21.19 9.30
C PRO A 314 5.08 20.80 9.19
N HIS A 315 4.17 21.67 9.66
CA HIS A 315 2.72 21.39 9.67
C HIS A 315 2.11 21.08 8.30
N TRP A 316 2.69 21.61 7.22
CA TRP A 316 2.24 21.35 5.85
C TRP A 316 2.71 20.01 5.29
N PHE A 317 3.64 19.31 5.95
CA PHE A 317 4.34 18.15 5.40
C PHE A 317 3.40 17.01 5.00
N ALA A 318 2.50 16.58 5.90
CA ALA A 318 1.51 15.54 5.60
C ALA A 318 0.59 15.88 4.43
N ALA A 319 0.12 17.14 4.38
CA ALA A 319 -0.82 17.59 3.35
C ALA A 319 -0.16 17.60 1.96
N VAL A 320 1.09 18.04 1.88
CA VAL A 320 1.86 18.03 0.62
C VAL A 320 2.15 16.60 0.16
N ILE A 321 2.54 15.71 1.06
CA ILE A 321 2.75 14.29 0.73
C ILE A 321 1.44 13.66 0.24
N SER A 322 0.32 13.97 0.90
CA SER A 322 -1.00 13.47 0.51
C SER A 322 -1.39 13.93 -0.89
N LEU A 323 -1.13 15.19 -1.24
CA LEU A 323 -1.36 15.71 -2.58
C LEU A 323 -0.51 14.99 -3.63
N PHE A 324 0.80 14.82 -3.38
CA PHE A 324 1.67 14.10 -4.31
C PHE A 324 1.27 12.63 -4.44
N SER A 325 0.92 11.97 -3.34
CA SER A 325 0.45 10.58 -3.40
C SER A 325 -0.85 10.44 -4.17
N PHE A 326 -1.79 11.38 -4.04
CA PHE A 326 -3.00 11.39 -4.87
C PHE A 326 -2.65 11.44 -6.37
N LEU A 327 -1.72 12.31 -6.76
CA LEU A 327 -1.24 12.40 -8.15
C LEU A 327 -0.52 11.13 -8.61
N PHE A 328 0.31 10.53 -7.74
CA PHE A 328 1.00 9.28 -8.09
C PHE A 328 0.05 8.09 -8.21
N VAL A 329 -1.01 8.03 -7.40
CA VAL A 329 -2.05 7.00 -7.54
C VAL A 329 -2.84 7.19 -8.83
N TYR A 330 -3.15 8.43 -9.22
CA TYR A 330 -3.72 8.73 -10.54
C TYR A 330 -2.85 8.15 -11.66
N VAL A 331 -1.55 8.46 -11.67
CA VAL A 331 -0.60 7.94 -12.67
C VAL A 331 -0.49 6.41 -12.61
N SER A 332 -0.51 5.82 -11.42
CA SER A 332 -0.52 4.35 -11.27
C SER A 332 -1.74 3.70 -11.92
N PHE A 333 -2.91 4.32 -11.84
CA PHE A 333 -4.12 3.79 -12.47
C PHE A 333 -4.14 3.97 -13.98
N GLU A 334 -3.67 5.09 -14.49
CA GLU A 334 -3.41 5.23 -15.94
C GLU A 334 -2.41 4.18 -16.45
N GLY A 335 -1.43 3.79 -15.63
CA GLY A 335 -0.54 2.67 -15.96
C GLY A 335 -1.23 1.31 -15.90
N LEU A 336 -2.16 1.10 -14.96
CA LEU A 336 -2.91 -0.14 -14.79
C LEU A 336 -3.99 -0.33 -15.86
N SER A 337 -4.59 0.73 -16.39
CA SER A 337 -5.59 0.67 -17.47
C SER A 337 -4.99 0.14 -18.78
N LEU A 338 -3.69 0.31 -18.99
CA LEU A 338 -2.95 -0.27 -20.12
C LEU A 338 -2.75 -1.79 -20.01
N LEU A 339 -2.97 -2.37 -18.83
CA LEU A 339 -2.88 -3.81 -18.63
C LEU A 339 -4.23 -4.47 -18.97
N ASP A 340 -4.19 -5.52 -19.80
CA ASP A 340 -5.38 -6.29 -20.16
C ASP A 340 -5.78 -7.27 -19.04
N ILE A 341 -6.22 -6.72 -17.91
CA ILE A 341 -6.63 -7.49 -16.74
C ILE A 341 -7.97 -8.17 -17.05
N ASN A 342 -8.00 -9.50 -16.91
CA ASN A 342 -9.22 -10.29 -17.04
C ASN A 342 -10.17 -10.07 -15.85
N GLU A 343 -11.10 -9.14 -16.01
CA GLU A 343 -12.14 -8.77 -15.04
C GLU A 343 -13.08 -9.90 -14.64
N GLN A 344 -13.28 -10.89 -15.52
CA GLN A 344 -14.21 -11.99 -15.30
C GLN A 344 -13.58 -13.13 -14.50
N ALA A 345 -12.27 -13.07 -14.23
CA ALA A 345 -11.59 -14.02 -13.36
C ALA A 345 -12.25 -14.00 -11.97
N PHE A 346 -12.46 -15.19 -11.39
CA PHE A 346 -13.01 -15.26 -10.03
C PHE A 346 -11.97 -14.79 -9.01
N THR A 347 -12.37 -13.98 -8.03
CA THR A 347 -11.51 -13.47 -6.95
C THR A 347 -10.94 -14.59 -6.08
N THR A 348 -11.60 -15.75 -6.03
CA THR A 348 -11.16 -16.93 -5.30
C THR A 348 -10.09 -17.74 -6.03
N THR A 349 -9.86 -17.46 -7.32
CA THR A 349 -8.75 -18.05 -8.06
C THR A 349 -7.45 -17.36 -7.70
N ILE A 350 -6.34 -18.08 -7.83
CA ILE A 350 -4.99 -17.55 -7.60
C ILE A 350 -4.74 -16.33 -8.50
N GLU A 351 -5.28 -16.33 -9.73
CA GLU A 351 -5.12 -15.23 -10.67
C GLU A 351 -5.88 -13.96 -10.22
N GLY A 352 -7.15 -14.08 -9.82
CA GLY A 352 -7.92 -12.94 -9.30
C GLY A 352 -7.29 -12.35 -8.03
N PHE A 353 -6.86 -13.21 -7.10
CA PHE A 353 -6.19 -12.75 -5.88
C PHE A 353 -4.85 -12.04 -6.17
N LYS A 354 -4.06 -12.56 -7.13
CA LYS A 354 -2.81 -11.92 -7.57
C LYS A 354 -3.05 -10.50 -8.07
N TRP A 355 -4.10 -10.26 -8.86
CA TRP A 355 -4.41 -8.92 -9.37
C TRP A 355 -4.83 -7.96 -8.27
N VAL A 356 -5.68 -8.37 -7.33
CA VAL A 356 -6.04 -7.53 -6.16
C VAL A 356 -4.79 -7.15 -5.38
N MET A 357 -3.90 -8.10 -5.11
CA MET A 357 -2.64 -7.85 -4.42
C MET A 357 -1.72 -6.93 -5.24
N ALA A 358 -1.59 -7.14 -6.54
CA ALA A 358 -0.78 -6.30 -7.40
C ALA A 358 -1.26 -4.85 -7.40
N ILE A 359 -2.57 -4.62 -7.55
CA ILE A 359 -3.18 -3.28 -7.52
C ILE A 359 -2.90 -2.60 -6.16
N VAL A 360 -3.18 -3.29 -5.05
CA VAL A 360 -2.97 -2.74 -3.70
C VAL A 360 -1.48 -2.49 -3.42
N GLY A 361 -0.58 -3.33 -3.93
CA GLY A 361 0.86 -3.11 -3.88
C GLY A 361 1.28 -1.87 -4.65
N ILE A 362 0.84 -1.73 -5.89
CA ILE A 362 1.19 -0.60 -6.76
C ILE A 362 0.70 0.72 -6.16
N ILE A 363 -0.57 0.82 -5.74
CA ILE A 363 -1.13 2.09 -5.23
C ILE A 363 -0.55 2.54 -3.88
N ASN A 364 0.12 1.66 -3.14
CA ASN A 364 0.71 1.99 -1.84
C ASN A 364 2.24 2.12 -1.92
N LEU A 365 2.92 1.14 -2.51
CA LEU A 365 4.38 1.10 -2.56
C LEU A 365 4.93 2.15 -3.52
N PHE A 366 4.31 2.35 -4.68
CA PHE A 366 4.81 3.32 -5.66
C PHE A 366 4.77 4.76 -5.10
N PRO A 367 3.63 5.28 -4.58
CA PRO A 367 3.62 6.60 -3.97
C PRO A 367 4.54 6.70 -2.75
N LEU A 368 4.66 5.64 -1.94
CA LEU A 368 5.55 5.64 -0.78
C LEU A 368 7.03 5.81 -1.17
N ILE A 369 7.50 5.00 -2.13
CA ILE A 369 8.89 5.02 -2.60
C ILE A 369 9.22 6.36 -3.26
N ILE A 370 8.34 6.85 -4.15
CA ILE A 370 8.58 8.10 -4.88
C ILE A 370 8.58 9.29 -3.91
N ASN A 371 7.61 9.38 -2.99
CA ASN A 371 7.62 10.46 -1.99
C ASN A 371 8.87 10.40 -1.10
N TYR A 372 9.29 9.22 -0.66
CA TYR A 372 10.51 9.06 0.12
C TYR A 372 11.75 9.59 -0.64
N ILE A 373 11.89 9.21 -1.93
CA ILE A 373 12.98 9.68 -2.79
C ILE A 373 12.94 11.21 -2.94
N LEU A 374 11.77 11.78 -3.25
CA LEU A 374 11.62 13.23 -3.44
C LEU A 374 11.97 14.01 -2.17
N ILE A 375 11.52 13.54 -1.02
CA ILE A 375 11.74 14.22 0.26
C ILE A 375 13.19 14.08 0.72
N SER A 376 13.85 12.96 0.43
CA SER A 376 15.27 12.77 0.74
C SER A 376 16.18 13.82 0.07
N ARG A 377 15.71 14.45 -1.01
CA ARG A 377 16.43 15.53 -1.71
C ARG A 377 16.29 16.91 -1.06
N ILE A 378 15.38 17.07 -0.10
CA ILE A 378 15.14 18.35 0.59
C ILE A 378 15.97 18.39 1.88
N PRO A 379 17.05 19.20 1.98
CA PRO A 379 18.03 19.11 3.07
C PRO A 379 17.44 19.29 4.48
N LYS A 380 16.42 20.15 4.61
CA LYS A 380 15.75 20.40 5.90
C LYS A 380 14.91 19.23 6.39
N ILE A 381 14.40 18.41 5.47
CA ILE A 381 13.51 17.28 5.79
C ILE A 381 14.30 15.97 5.80
N SER A 382 15.32 15.84 4.96
CA SER A 382 16.18 14.64 4.94
C SER A 382 16.85 14.40 6.29
N ALA A 383 17.27 15.46 6.98
CA ALA A 383 17.78 15.38 8.35
C ALA A 383 16.75 14.87 9.37
N LEU A 384 15.46 14.96 9.07
CA LEU A 384 14.36 14.53 9.93
C LEU A 384 13.84 13.13 9.61
N LEU A 385 14.19 12.54 8.46
CA LEU A 385 13.60 11.28 7.95
C LEU A 385 13.80 10.06 8.85
N ASN A 386 14.75 10.11 9.79
CA ASN A 386 14.99 9.04 10.75
C ASN A 386 14.14 9.17 12.03
N THR A 387 13.46 10.31 12.22
CA THR A 387 12.65 10.55 13.42
C THR A 387 11.27 9.87 13.32
N ALA A 388 10.76 9.41 14.45
CA ALA A 388 9.44 8.75 14.51
C ALA A 388 8.32 9.63 13.95
N SER A 389 8.38 10.94 14.17
CA SER A 389 7.41 11.92 13.68
C SER A 389 7.45 12.06 12.16
N ALA A 390 8.62 12.13 11.54
CA ALA A 390 8.75 12.25 10.08
C ALA A 390 8.26 10.99 9.37
N ILE A 391 8.67 9.80 9.84
CA ILE A 391 8.25 8.53 9.27
C ILE A 391 6.73 8.34 9.42
N SER A 392 6.19 8.62 10.61
CA SER A 392 4.75 8.59 10.87
C SER A 392 3.98 9.50 9.92
N THR A 393 4.48 10.73 9.74
CA THR A 393 3.85 11.74 8.88
C THR A 393 3.93 11.38 7.40
N LEU A 394 5.05 10.79 6.95
CA LEU A 394 5.21 10.28 5.60
C LEU A 394 4.18 9.18 5.31
N ILE A 395 4.11 8.15 6.18
CA ILE A 395 3.18 7.04 6.02
C ILE A 395 1.74 7.55 6.02
N PHE A 396 1.38 8.41 6.98
CA PHE A 396 0.04 8.98 7.03
C PHE A 396 -0.28 9.77 5.75
N GLY A 397 0.59 10.70 5.34
CA GLY A 397 0.38 11.48 4.13
C GLY A 397 0.18 10.59 2.90
N VAL A 398 1.00 9.55 2.74
CA VAL A 398 0.93 8.66 1.57
C VAL A 398 -0.42 7.97 1.48
N PHE A 399 -0.82 7.27 2.54
CA PHE A 399 -2.07 6.51 2.55
C PHE A 399 -3.30 7.43 2.57
N VAL A 400 -3.20 8.64 3.16
CA VAL A 400 -4.26 9.66 3.04
C VAL A 400 -4.45 10.08 1.59
N GLY A 401 -3.37 10.29 0.84
CA GLY A 401 -3.43 10.56 -0.60
C GLY A 401 -4.11 9.42 -1.37
N THR A 402 -3.69 8.18 -1.11
CA THR A 402 -4.25 6.99 -1.76
C THR A 402 -5.74 6.82 -1.47
N TYR A 403 -6.16 6.91 -0.20
CA TYR A 403 -7.56 6.72 0.16
C TYR A 403 -8.44 7.89 -0.28
N ASN A 404 -7.91 9.12 -0.32
CA ASN A 404 -8.65 10.25 -0.90
C ASN A 404 -8.82 10.09 -2.41
N TYR A 405 -7.86 9.51 -3.13
CA TYR A 405 -8.03 9.22 -4.54
C TYR A 405 -9.12 8.16 -4.78
N LEU A 406 -9.08 7.05 -4.05
CA LEU A 406 -10.15 6.04 -4.09
C LEU A 406 -11.50 6.66 -3.71
N GLY A 407 -11.50 7.53 -2.70
CA GLY A 407 -12.65 8.31 -2.27
C GLY A 407 -13.20 9.26 -3.33
N PHE A 408 -12.32 9.91 -4.08
CA PHE A 408 -12.69 10.77 -5.19
C PHE A 408 -13.38 9.95 -6.30
N LEU A 409 -12.84 8.79 -6.67
CA LEU A 409 -13.51 7.86 -7.60
C LEU A 409 -14.84 7.33 -7.05
N ALA A 410 -14.91 7.03 -5.76
CA ALA A 410 -16.15 6.59 -5.13
C ALA A 410 -17.20 7.70 -5.09
N ALA A 411 -16.80 8.95 -4.84
CA ALA A 411 -17.72 10.08 -4.87
C ALA A 411 -18.21 10.38 -6.29
N TYR A 412 -17.37 10.10 -7.28
CA TYR A 412 -17.72 10.17 -8.70
C TYR A 412 -18.83 9.16 -9.07
N ARG A 413 -18.75 7.94 -8.51
CA ARG A 413 -19.69 6.84 -8.84
C ARG A 413 -20.86 6.68 -7.88
N LEU A 414 -20.58 6.49 -6.60
CA LEU A 414 -21.56 6.12 -5.57
C LEU A 414 -22.21 7.34 -4.93
N GLY A 415 -21.48 8.45 -4.91
CA GLY A 415 -21.90 9.68 -4.28
C GLY A 415 -21.04 10.09 -3.09
N PHE A 416 -21.20 11.35 -2.72
CA PHE A 416 -20.35 11.98 -1.71
C PHE A 416 -20.53 11.35 -0.32
N LYS A 417 -21.76 10.98 0.04
CA LYS A 417 -22.08 10.45 1.36
C LYS A 417 -21.45 9.06 1.56
N GLU A 418 -21.70 8.17 0.60
CA GLU A 418 -21.21 6.80 0.54
C GLU A 418 -19.67 6.76 0.53
N SER A 419 -19.06 7.76 -0.12
CA SER A 419 -17.62 7.91 -0.13
C SER A 419 -17.05 8.28 1.25
N LEU A 420 -17.65 9.28 1.92
CA LEU A 420 -17.21 9.71 3.25
C LEU A 420 -17.37 8.63 4.32
N GLU A 421 -18.41 7.80 4.23
CA GLU A 421 -18.67 6.71 5.19
C GLU A 421 -17.50 5.72 5.29
N ILE A 422 -16.74 5.52 4.21
CA ILE A 422 -15.57 4.62 4.19
C ILE A 422 -14.29 5.37 4.52
N ILE A 423 -14.13 6.58 3.99
CA ILE A 423 -12.92 7.37 4.13
C ILE A 423 -12.68 7.78 5.59
N ILE A 424 -13.72 8.26 6.28
CA ILE A 424 -13.59 8.80 7.64
C ILE A 424 -13.07 7.73 8.62
N PRO A 425 -13.68 6.53 8.74
CA PRO A 425 -13.15 5.45 9.57
C PRO A 425 -11.73 5.05 9.16
N SER A 426 -11.47 4.98 7.86
CA SER A 426 -10.14 4.61 7.33
C SER A 426 -9.04 5.54 7.82
N PHE A 427 -9.34 6.84 7.96
CA PHE A 427 -8.38 7.80 8.51
C PHE A 427 -8.10 7.64 9.99
N PHE A 428 -9.08 7.28 10.80
CA PHE A 428 -8.84 6.99 12.21
C PHE A 428 -7.90 5.79 12.40
N ILE A 429 -8.08 4.74 11.60
CA ILE A 429 -7.21 3.56 11.64
C ILE A 429 -5.81 3.90 11.17
N LEU A 430 -5.70 4.62 10.06
CA LEU A 430 -4.43 5.07 9.52
C LEU A 430 -3.67 5.99 10.49
N TRP A 431 -4.38 6.84 11.23
CA TRP A 431 -3.79 7.70 12.24
C TRP A 431 -3.05 6.89 13.31
N ILE A 432 -3.69 5.84 13.83
CA ILE A 432 -3.10 4.98 14.87
C ILE A 432 -1.95 4.14 14.30
N LEU A 433 -2.14 3.54 13.13
CA LEU A 433 -1.13 2.69 12.49
C LEU A 433 0.13 3.47 12.12
N SER A 434 -0.02 4.66 11.54
CA SER A 434 1.12 5.52 11.14
C SER A 434 2.00 5.91 12.34
N ILE A 435 1.39 6.28 13.47
CA ILE A 435 2.12 6.61 14.71
C ILE A 435 2.90 5.40 15.22
N ARG A 436 2.28 4.22 15.21
CA ARG A 436 2.95 2.98 15.64
C ARG A 436 4.08 2.57 14.72
N LEU A 437 3.85 2.61 13.41
CA LEU A 437 4.86 2.31 12.41
C LEU A 437 6.03 3.27 12.52
N GLY A 438 5.78 4.58 12.58
CA GLY A 438 6.83 5.59 12.76
C GLY A 438 7.66 5.33 14.01
N LYS A 439 7.02 5.01 15.14
CA LYS A 439 7.70 4.66 16.38
C LYS A 439 8.54 3.38 16.28
N SER A 440 8.07 2.37 15.56
CA SER A 440 8.78 1.10 15.41
C SER A 440 9.97 1.21 14.46
N CYS A 441 9.78 1.87 13.31
CA CYS A 441 10.84 2.13 12.33
C CYS A 441 11.95 2.97 12.94
N SER A 442 11.63 4.10 13.59
CA SER A 442 12.63 4.94 14.25
C SER A 442 13.38 4.18 15.35
N ARG A 443 12.70 3.38 16.18
CA ARG A 443 13.37 2.52 17.17
C ARG A 443 14.33 1.52 16.52
N TYR A 444 13.99 0.95 15.38
CA TYR A 444 14.88 0.04 14.67
C TYR A 444 16.11 0.77 14.12
N ILE A 445 15.92 1.94 13.51
CA ILE A 445 17.03 2.78 13.00
C ILE A 445 17.98 3.17 14.13
N ASP A 446 17.45 3.55 15.30
CA ASP A 446 18.28 4.04 16.43
C ASP A 446 18.96 2.91 17.21
N THR A 447 18.31 1.75 17.36
CA THR A 447 18.79 0.68 18.26
C THR A 447 19.31 -0.56 17.56
N HIS A 448 19.09 -0.69 16.24
CA HIS A 448 19.36 -1.88 15.43
C HIS A 448 18.81 -3.20 16.01
N LYS A 449 17.81 -3.14 16.90
CA LYS A 449 17.23 -4.32 17.55
C LYS A 449 16.27 -5.06 16.60
N PRO A 450 16.42 -6.39 16.41
CA PRO A 450 15.59 -7.16 15.47
C PRO A 450 14.10 -7.13 15.83
N GLY A 451 13.75 -7.06 17.13
CA GLY A 451 12.36 -6.98 17.58
C GLY A 451 11.62 -5.74 17.03
N ALA A 452 12.29 -4.61 16.87
CA ALA A 452 11.67 -3.39 16.32
C ALA A 452 11.48 -3.46 14.79
N ALA A 453 12.37 -4.16 14.08
CA ALA A 453 12.19 -4.47 12.65
C ALA A 453 11.00 -5.40 12.43
N ILE A 454 10.89 -6.46 13.23
CA ILE A 454 9.77 -7.40 13.18
C ILE A 454 8.44 -6.68 13.47
N GLU A 455 8.41 -5.81 14.49
CA GLU A 455 7.23 -4.98 14.82
C GLU A 455 6.82 -4.09 13.64
N SER A 456 7.78 -3.46 12.96
CA SER A 456 7.52 -2.64 11.78
C SER A 456 6.99 -3.46 10.59
N LEU A 457 7.56 -4.65 10.34
CA LEU A 457 7.15 -5.51 9.25
C LEU A 457 5.70 -5.99 9.43
N PHE A 458 5.33 -6.45 10.62
CA PHE A 458 3.94 -6.86 10.90
C PHE A 458 2.96 -5.69 10.77
N LEU A 459 3.29 -4.51 11.32
CA LEU A 459 2.43 -3.34 11.18
C LEU A 459 2.27 -2.91 9.71
N SER A 460 3.29 -3.07 8.88
CA SER A 460 3.23 -2.78 7.44
C SER A 460 2.32 -3.78 6.72
N VAL A 461 2.38 -5.06 7.09
CA VAL A 461 1.45 -6.09 6.60
C VAL A 461 0.01 -5.77 7.01
N TRP A 462 -0.23 -5.34 8.24
CA TRP A 462 -1.57 -4.95 8.69
C TRP A 462 -2.12 -3.76 7.93
N LEU A 463 -1.29 -2.74 7.66
CA LEU A 463 -1.66 -1.57 6.87
C LEU A 463 -1.96 -1.93 5.40
N TYR A 464 -1.17 -2.85 4.84
CA TYR A 464 -1.39 -3.38 3.51
C TYR A 464 -2.72 -4.16 3.42
N LEU A 465 -2.96 -5.07 4.36
CA LEU A 465 -4.22 -5.82 4.46
C LEU A 465 -5.42 -4.90 4.69
N PHE A 466 -5.27 -3.84 5.49
CA PHE A 466 -6.32 -2.86 5.69
C PHE A 466 -6.73 -2.18 4.37
N THR A 467 -5.76 -1.87 3.50
CA THR A 467 -6.05 -1.25 2.19
C THR A 467 -6.84 -2.17 1.27
N ILE A 468 -6.67 -3.49 1.38
CA ILE A 468 -7.51 -4.47 0.64
C ILE A 468 -8.98 -4.29 1.02
N PHE A 469 -9.29 -4.11 2.30
CA PHE A 469 -10.66 -3.87 2.78
C PHE A 469 -11.20 -2.50 2.37
N VAL A 470 -10.36 -1.46 2.37
CA VAL A 470 -10.74 -0.14 1.84
C VAL A 470 -11.11 -0.24 0.36
N LEU A 471 -10.30 -0.95 -0.44
CA LEU A 471 -10.56 -1.13 -1.87
C LEU A 471 -11.88 -1.85 -2.14
N LYS A 472 -12.25 -2.83 -1.30
CA LYS A 472 -13.54 -3.54 -1.42
C LYS A 472 -14.77 -2.62 -1.33
N TRP A 473 -14.62 -1.48 -0.65
CA TRP A 473 -15.66 -0.45 -0.50
C TRP A 473 -16.97 -0.97 0.14
N ASP A 474 -16.83 -1.82 1.16
CA ASP A 474 -17.94 -2.39 1.94
C ASP A 474 -17.82 -1.90 3.39
N PHE A 475 -18.79 -1.08 3.83
CA PHE A 475 -18.75 -0.40 5.13
C PHE A 475 -18.74 -1.37 6.32
N ASP A 476 -19.60 -2.40 6.30
CA ASP A 476 -19.72 -3.35 7.40
C ASP A 476 -18.43 -4.17 7.54
N LEU A 477 -17.88 -4.63 6.43
CA LEU A 477 -16.61 -5.36 6.42
C LEU A 477 -15.44 -4.45 6.83
N LEU A 478 -15.44 -3.18 6.39
CA LEU A 478 -14.42 -2.22 6.79
C LEU A 478 -14.44 -1.97 8.30
N LEU A 479 -15.62 -1.84 8.91
CA LEU A 479 -15.76 -1.63 10.35
C LEU A 479 -15.23 -2.83 11.15
N GLN A 480 -15.56 -4.05 10.72
CA GLN A 480 -15.03 -5.28 11.32
C GLN A 480 -13.51 -5.39 11.14
N ALA A 481 -13.00 -5.12 9.92
CA ALA A 481 -11.58 -5.13 9.63
C ALA A 481 -10.83 -4.06 10.45
N SER A 482 -11.43 -2.88 10.63
CA SER A 482 -10.89 -1.79 11.45
C SER A 482 -10.68 -2.22 12.90
N ALA A 483 -11.68 -2.86 13.51
CA ALA A 483 -11.57 -3.40 14.86
C ALA A 483 -10.48 -4.48 14.96
N GLY A 484 -10.46 -5.41 14.00
CA GLY A 484 -9.45 -6.48 13.95
C GLY A 484 -8.02 -5.94 13.80
N VAL A 485 -7.80 -5.02 12.86
CA VAL A 485 -6.50 -4.38 12.60
C VAL A 485 -6.04 -3.57 13.81
N LEU A 486 -6.93 -2.87 14.52
CA LEU A 486 -6.56 -2.19 15.76
C LEU A 486 -6.12 -3.19 16.83
N LEU A 487 -6.92 -4.22 17.10
CA LEU A 487 -6.56 -5.25 18.08
C LEU A 487 -5.20 -5.87 17.77
N LEU A 488 -4.95 -6.20 16.51
CA LEU A 488 -3.66 -6.72 16.05
C LEU A 488 -2.53 -5.70 16.18
N ALA A 489 -2.75 -4.44 15.82
CA ALA A 489 -1.73 -3.39 15.94
C ALA A 489 -1.36 -3.10 17.41
N PHE A 490 -2.32 -3.20 18.34
CA PHE A 490 -2.06 -3.06 19.78
C PHE A 490 -1.37 -4.30 20.36
N SER A 491 -1.76 -5.50 19.92
CA SER A 491 -1.18 -6.74 20.43
C SER A 491 0.19 -7.06 19.84
N THR A 492 0.50 -6.63 18.61
CA THR A 492 1.76 -6.94 17.90
C THR A 492 2.99 -6.57 18.76
N GLY A 493 3.02 -5.36 19.32
CA GLY A 493 4.14 -4.93 20.17
C GLY A 493 4.26 -5.73 21.48
N TYR A 494 3.14 -6.19 22.04
CA TYR A 494 3.13 -7.04 23.24
C TYR A 494 3.57 -8.47 22.93
N ILE A 495 3.03 -9.07 21.86
CA ILE A 495 3.36 -10.41 21.40
C ILE A 495 4.85 -10.50 21.05
N ILE A 496 5.39 -9.53 20.31
CA ILE A 496 6.81 -9.54 19.95
C ILE A 496 7.70 -9.42 21.19
N ARG A 497 7.33 -8.60 22.18
CA ARG A 497 8.07 -8.55 23.46
C ARG A 497 7.98 -9.86 24.22
N LEU A 498 6.83 -10.52 24.25
CA LEU A 498 6.69 -11.83 24.88
C LEU A 498 7.51 -12.89 24.15
N VAL A 499 7.44 -12.96 22.82
CA VAL A 499 8.17 -13.93 22.00
C VAL A 499 9.67 -13.71 22.12
N THR A 500 10.15 -12.48 21.96
CA THR A 500 11.57 -12.15 22.15
C THR A 500 12.01 -12.39 23.59
N GLY A 501 11.17 -12.06 24.58
CA GLY A 501 11.38 -12.38 25.99
C GLY A 501 11.54 -13.89 26.21
N LEU A 502 10.61 -14.71 25.72
CA LEU A 502 10.67 -16.17 25.80
C LEU A 502 11.89 -16.74 25.08
N ILE A 503 12.23 -16.25 23.88
CA ILE A 503 13.44 -16.66 23.16
C ILE A 503 14.69 -16.31 23.97
N THR A 504 14.75 -15.11 24.56
CA THR A 504 15.89 -14.73 25.42
C THR A 504 15.93 -15.52 26.72
N THR A 505 14.77 -15.90 27.29
CA THR A 505 14.71 -16.73 28.49
C THR A 505 15.08 -18.17 28.18
N ILE A 506 14.66 -18.73 27.04
CA ILE A 506 15.07 -20.05 26.57
C ILE A 506 16.56 -20.04 26.23
N SER A 507 17.06 -19.03 25.52
CA SER A 507 18.48 -18.88 25.23
C SER A 507 19.32 -18.66 26.48
N LYS A 508 18.82 -17.91 27.47
CA LYS A 508 19.45 -17.79 28.79
C LYS A 508 19.40 -19.10 29.55
N LYS A 509 18.27 -19.81 29.57
CA LYS A 509 18.12 -21.11 30.23
C LYS A 509 19.00 -22.18 29.58
N GLN A 510 19.21 -22.10 28.27
CA GLN A 510 20.17 -22.90 27.52
C GLN A 510 21.62 -22.48 27.83
N LYS A 511 21.88 -21.19 28.10
CA LYS A 511 23.17 -20.70 28.63
C LYS A 511 23.43 -21.12 30.08
N THR A 512 22.39 -21.17 30.92
CA THR A 512 22.48 -21.58 32.33
C THR A 512 22.51 -23.11 32.48
N GLU A 513 21.83 -23.87 31.61
CA GLU A 513 22.03 -25.32 31.47
C GLU A 513 23.41 -25.65 30.90
N ASN A 514 23.96 -24.81 30.02
CA ASN A 514 25.35 -24.95 29.56
C ASN A 514 26.39 -24.52 30.62
N GLU A 515 26.00 -23.81 31.69
CA GLU A 515 26.87 -23.50 32.83
C GLU A 515 26.77 -24.55 33.96
N GLU A 516 25.66 -25.30 34.07
CA GLU A 516 25.50 -26.39 35.06
C GLU A 516 25.60 -27.81 34.50
N VAL A 517 25.76 -27.99 33.19
CA VAL A 517 26.14 -29.28 32.58
C VAL A 517 27.22 -29.06 31.53
N LEU A 518 28.48 -29.00 31.98
CA LEU A 518 29.64 -29.25 31.13
C LEU A 518 29.75 -30.77 30.89
N ASN A 519 28.69 -31.40 30.36
CA ASN A 519 28.80 -32.68 29.67
C ASN A 519 29.16 -32.39 28.20
N LEU A 520 30.37 -31.88 27.99
CA LEU A 520 31.00 -32.02 26.68
C LEU A 520 31.30 -33.51 26.52
N THR A 521 30.60 -34.19 25.61
CA THR A 521 30.98 -35.54 25.18
C THR A 521 31.50 -35.48 23.76
N GLY A 522 32.69 -36.05 23.53
CA GLY A 522 33.32 -36.14 22.21
C GLY A 522 34.54 -35.23 21.99
N ILE A 523 34.84 -34.97 20.72
CA ILE A 523 36.06 -34.31 20.23
C ILE A 523 36.20 -32.85 20.72
N GLU A 524 35.09 -32.15 20.96
CA GLU A 524 35.10 -30.76 21.46
C GLU A 524 35.58 -30.64 22.90
N TRP A 525 35.22 -31.58 23.79
CA TRP A 525 35.81 -31.67 25.13
C TRP A 525 37.31 -31.87 25.05
N LEU A 526 37.74 -32.77 24.16
CA LEU A 526 39.15 -33.11 24.00
C LEU A 526 39.94 -31.92 23.46
N SER A 527 39.40 -31.19 22.48
CA SER A 527 40.00 -29.95 21.98
C SER A 527 40.14 -28.92 23.10
N GLN A 528 39.08 -28.68 23.86
CA GLN A 528 39.11 -27.70 24.95
C GLN A 528 40.07 -28.10 26.09
N ALA A 529 40.14 -29.39 26.43
CA ALA A 529 41.06 -29.92 27.44
C ALA A 529 42.53 -29.89 26.96
N ILE A 530 42.77 -30.01 25.66
CA ILE A 530 44.11 -29.85 25.05
C ILE A 530 44.53 -28.38 25.01
N ASP A 531 43.60 -27.49 24.63
CA ASP A 531 43.87 -26.06 24.47
C ASP A 531 44.00 -25.36 25.83
N ASN A 532 43.28 -25.81 26.86
CA ASN A 532 43.35 -25.28 28.22
C ASN A 532 43.51 -26.43 29.25
N PRO A 533 44.72 -27.01 29.38
CA PRO A 533 44.95 -28.08 30.34
C PRO A 533 44.78 -27.58 31.78
N VAL A 534 44.28 -28.46 32.64
CA VAL A 534 44.21 -28.19 34.10
C VAL A 534 45.63 -27.90 34.59
N PHE A 535 45.79 -26.76 35.26
CA PHE A 535 47.08 -26.37 35.82
C PHE A 535 47.33 -27.17 37.11
N PHE A 536 48.47 -27.88 37.16
CA PHE A 536 48.84 -28.72 38.29
C PHE A 536 50.14 -28.20 38.90
N ASN A 537 50.03 -27.49 40.02
CA ASN A 537 51.15 -26.86 40.71
C ASN A 537 51.54 -27.56 42.03
N ASP A 538 50.76 -28.52 42.53
CA ASP A 538 51.05 -29.24 43.79
C ASP A 538 52.51 -29.71 43.96
N PRO A 539 53.23 -30.19 42.92
CA PRO A 539 54.62 -30.66 43.07
C PRO A 539 55.67 -29.55 43.19
N TRP A 540 55.35 -28.31 42.78
CA TRP A 540 56.31 -27.21 42.58
C TRP A 540 55.73 -25.85 42.99
N GLN A 541 54.71 -25.85 43.86
CA GLN A 541 53.99 -24.65 44.29
C GLN A 541 54.92 -23.61 44.91
N LYS A 542 55.94 -24.05 45.64
CA LYS A 542 56.96 -23.17 46.20
C LYS A 542 57.76 -22.43 45.13
N ASP A 543 58.22 -23.15 44.10
CA ASP A 543 58.99 -22.55 42.99
C ASP A 543 58.11 -21.61 42.15
N PHE A 544 56.81 -21.93 42.02
CA PHE A 544 55.83 -21.05 41.40
C PHE A 544 55.63 -19.75 42.18
N ASP A 545 55.44 -19.84 43.49
CA ASP A 545 55.29 -18.67 44.36
C ASP A 545 56.57 -17.83 44.39
N ASP A 546 57.75 -18.46 44.45
CA ASP A 546 59.05 -17.79 44.38
C ASP A 546 59.22 -17.03 43.04
N ALA A 547 58.77 -17.60 41.91
CA ALA A 547 58.80 -16.93 40.60
C ALA A 547 57.84 -15.74 40.50
N VAL A 548 56.67 -15.82 41.13
CA VAL A 548 55.72 -14.69 41.22
C VAL A 548 56.27 -13.62 42.15
N ASP A 549 56.86 -14.00 43.28
CA ASP A 549 57.43 -13.08 44.26
C ASP A 549 58.67 -12.36 43.76
N PHE A 550 59.49 -13.01 42.91
CA PHE A 550 60.60 -12.39 42.20
C PHE A 550 60.12 -11.11 41.48
N ILE A 551 59.03 -11.20 40.72
CA ILE A 551 58.49 -10.09 39.91
C ILE A 551 57.68 -9.06 40.73
N VAL A 552 57.09 -9.49 41.85
CA VAL A 552 56.14 -8.65 42.61
C VAL A 552 56.82 -7.89 43.75
N ASN A 553 57.94 -8.38 44.29
CA ASN A 553 58.61 -7.80 45.45
C ASN A 553 59.93 -7.08 45.11
N ASP A 554 60.27 -6.96 43.83
CA ASP A 554 61.48 -6.25 43.44
C ASP A 554 61.40 -4.74 43.70
N THR A 555 62.56 -4.16 43.97
CA THR A 555 62.77 -2.73 44.24
C THR A 555 63.81 -2.11 43.30
N ASP A 556 64.40 -2.89 42.38
CA ASP A 556 65.42 -2.42 41.43
C ASP A 556 64.77 -2.04 40.07
N GLU A 557 65.34 -1.08 39.34
CA GLU A 557 64.78 -0.59 38.06
C GLU A 557 65.23 -1.42 36.83
N ARG A 558 65.74 -2.64 37.06
CA ARG A 558 66.31 -3.48 35.99
C ARG A 558 65.27 -4.39 35.38
N ILE A 559 65.51 -4.81 34.14
CA ILE A 559 64.66 -5.80 33.46
C ILE A 559 64.87 -7.15 34.14
N GLU A 560 63.80 -7.70 34.69
CA GLU A 560 63.77 -9.04 35.24
C GLU A 560 63.33 -10.05 34.19
N VAL A 561 64.03 -11.18 34.16
CA VAL A 561 63.85 -12.20 33.13
C VAL A 561 63.58 -13.52 33.80
N LEU A 562 62.33 -13.97 33.71
CA LEU A 562 61.95 -15.32 34.13
C LEU A 562 62.03 -16.26 32.93
N TYR A 563 62.95 -17.22 32.99
CA TYR A 563 63.11 -18.24 31.96
C TYR A 563 62.43 -19.53 32.37
N ILE A 564 61.40 -19.96 31.63
CA ILE A 564 60.65 -21.19 31.86
C ILE A 564 61.13 -22.24 30.86
N GLU A 565 61.89 -23.23 31.34
CA GLU A 565 62.36 -24.35 30.53
C GLU A 565 61.49 -25.59 30.74
N GLY A 566 61.24 -26.33 29.65
CA GLY A 566 60.47 -27.57 29.71
C GLY A 566 60.32 -28.22 28.34
N GLY A 567 60.01 -29.52 28.34
CA GLY A 567 59.78 -30.30 27.13
C GLY A 567 58.69 -29.72 26.21
N LEU A 568 58.67 -30.13 24.94
CA LEU A 568 57.66 -29.72 23.96
C LEU A 568 56.23 -30.02 24.46
N GLY A 569 55.31 -29.05 24.37
CA GLY A 569 53.93 -29.17 24.84
C GLY A 569 53.34 -27.86 25.37
N CYS A 570 52.04 -27.86 25.68
CA CYS A 570 51.27 -26.68 26.13
C CYS A 570 51.51 -26.28 27.61
N GLY A 571 52.23 -27.10 28.39
CA GLY A 571 52.48 -26.85 29.81
C GLY A 571 53.26 -25.57 30.10
N LYS A 572 54.22 -25.18 29.23
CA LYS A 572 54.99 -23.94 29.39
C LYS A 572 54.11 -22.69 29.22
N THR A 573 53.28 -22.70 28.18
CA THR A 573 52.31 -21.62 27.92
C THR A 573 51.34 -21.49 29.08
N ARG A 574 50.79 -22.62 29.55
CA ARG A 574 49.88 -22.64 30.70
C ARG A 574 50.53 -22.10 31.98
N ALA A 575 51.78 -22.49 32.25
CA ALA A 575 52.54 -21.99 33.39
C ALA A 575 52.79 -20.47 33.30
N ALA A 576 53.15 -19.95 32.12
CA ALA A 576 53.35 -18.52 31.89
C ALA A 576 52.05 -17.71 32.09
N GLU A 577 50.91 -18.22 31.64
CA GLU A 577 49.60 -17.58 31.85
C GLU A 577 49.21 -17.51 33.33
N GLU A 578 49.41 -18.60 34.08
CA GLU A 578 49.09 -18.67 35.51
C GLU A 578 50.02 -17.79 36.36
N ILE A 579 51.31 -17.71 36.00
CA ILE A 579 52.26 -16.75 36.60
C ILE A 579 51.79 -15.31 36.32
N GLY A 580 51.43 -15.01 35.06
CA GLY A 580 50.89 -13.70 34.69
C GLY A 580 49.61 -13.31 35.44
N HIS A 581 48.69 -14.26 35.61
CA HIS A 581 47.47 -14.06 36.40
C HIS A 581 47.80 -13.79 37.88
N SER A 582 48.72 -14.57 38.46
CA SER A 582 49.12 -14.43 39.86
C SER A 582 49.82 -13.10 40.13
N ILE A 583 50.68 -12.64 39.21
CA ILE A 583 51.31 -11.31 39.27
C ILE A 583 50.24 -10.21 39.28
N LYS A 584 49.30 -10.26 38.33
CA LYS A 584 48.21 -9.28 38.24
C LYS A 584 47.37 -9.24 39.53
N GLN A 585 47.11 -10.39 40.12
CA GLN A 585 46.38 -10.50 41.38
C GLN A 585 47.16 -9.89 42.55
N ARG A 586 48.45 -10.22 42.72
CA ARG A 586 49.25 -9.68 43.82
C ARG A 586 49.48 -8.16 43.70
N TYR A 587 49.64 -7.61 42.50
CA TYR A 587 49.70 -6.14 42.31
C TYR A 587 48.36 -5.46 42.60
N LYS A 588 47.24 -6.10 42.25
CA LYS A 588 45.89 -5.62 42.61
C LYS A 588 45.70 -5.59 44.13
N ASP A 589 46.22 -6.58 44.85
CA ASP A 589 46.21 -6.61 46.33
C ASP A 589 47.08 -5.49 46.93
N LYS A 590 48.14 -5.06 46.25
CA LYS A 590 48.95 -3.86 46.55
C LYS A 590 48.33 -2.55 46.01
N ASN A 591 47.08 -2.56 45.58
CA ASN A 591 46.35 -1.40 45.03
C ASN A 591 47.03 -0.76 43.79
N THR A 592 47.81 -1.54 43.05
CA THR A 592 48.56 -1.10 41.87
C THR A 592 48.05 -1.85 40.64
N GLU A 593 47.88 -1.16 39.51
CA GLU A 593 47.44 -1.80 38.27
C GLU A 593 48.64 -2.39 37.51
N ALA A 594 48.62 -3.70 37.29
CA ALA A 594 49.60 -4.40 36.48
C ALA A 594 49.00 -4.83 35.13
N MET A 595 49.73 -4.56 34.04
CA MET A 595 49.40 -5.01 32.69
C MET A 595 50.36 -6.12 32.28
N VAL A 596 49.81 -7.27 31.89
CA VAL A 596 50.56 -8.44 31.42
C VAL A 596 50.24 -8.67 29.95
N PHE A 597 51.27 -8.78 29.14
CA PHE A 597 51.18 -8.92 27.69
C PHE A 597 51.73 -10.28 27.26
N PHE A 598 51.00 -10.98 26.39
CA PHE A 598 51.40 -12.29 25.87
C PHE A 598 51.74 -12.19 24.39
N GLY A 599 52.83 -12.84 23.99
CA GLY A 599 53.24 -12.94 22.59
C GLY A 599 53.86 -14.30 22.31
N SER A 600 53.63 -14.84 21.11
CA SER A 600 54.18 -16.15 20.74
C SER A 600 55.51 -16.02 19.99
N CYS A 601 56.43 -16.91 20.33
CA CYS A 601 57.60 -17.19 19.51
C CYS A 601 57.20 -18.21 18.45
N GLU A 602 57.42 -17.90 17.17
CA GLU A 602 57.20 -18.89 16.09
C GLU A 602 58.20 -20.04 16.20
N GLU A 603 57.73 -21.28 16.18
CA GLU A 603 58.60 -22.46 16.10
C GLU A 603 59.17 -22.58 14.67
N THR A 604 60.49 -22.50 14.53
CA THR A 604 61.18 -22.56 13.22
C THR A 604 61.29 -23.98 12.65
N THR A 605 60.29 -24.83 12.83
CA THR A 605 60.32 -26.23 12.34
C THR A 605 60.19 -26.37 10.82
N GLY A 606 60.17 -25.27 10.06
CA GLY A 606 60.00 -25.27 8.60
C GLY A 606 60.74 -24.16 7.83
N GLY A 607 61.90 -23.69 8.29
CA GLY A 607 62.72 -22.74 7.51
C GLY A 607 62.13 -21.33 7.34
N GLY A 608 61.24 -20.92 8.23
CA GLY A 608 60.66 -19.58 8.27
C GLY A 608 61.69 -18.50 8.60
N THR A 609 61.44 -17.28 8.11
CA THR A 609 62.28 -16.11 8.36
C THR A 609 62.08 -15.60 9.78
N TYR A 610 63.16 -15.53 10.56
CA TYR A 610 63.13 -14.99 11.92
C TYR A 610 62.76 -13.50 11.87
N THR A 611 61.59 -13.15 12.39
CA THR A 611 61.17 -11.75 12.53
C THR A 611 61.61 -11.26 13.90
N PRO A 612 62.56 -10.30 13.99
CA PRO A 612 63.02 -9.78 15.27
C PRO A 612 61.85 -9.22 16.09
N TYR A 613 61.84 -9.45 17.39
CA TYR A 613 60.85 -8.90 18.33
C TYR A 613 59.39 -9.30 18.06
N HIS A 614 59.15 -10.40 17.31
CA HIS A 614 57.80 -10.86 16.98
C HIS A 614 56.84 -10.98 18.19
N PRO A 615 57.22 -11.61 19.32
CA PRO A 615 56.34 -11.73 20.48
C PRO A 615 55.91 -10.36 21.02
N PHE A 616 56.83 -9.40 21.09
CA PHE A 616 56.54 -8.03 21.53
C PHE A 616 55.62 -7.30 20.56
N SER A 617 55.84 -7.46 19.25
CA SER A 617 55.01 -6.83 18.22
C SER A 617 53.55 -7.31 18.28
N GLN A 618 53.35 -8.60 18.52
CA GLN A 618 52.04 -9.22 18.65
C GLN A 618 51.35 -8.73 19.92
N ALA A 619 52.04 -8.81 21.05
CA ALA A 619 51.48 -8.44 22.34
C ALA A 619 51.09 -6.94 22.40
N LEU A 620 51.89 -6.08 21.77
CA LEU A 620 51.59 -4.65 21.62
C LEU A 620 50.45 -4.40 20.62
N GLY A 621 50.42 -5.14 19.51
CA GLY A 621 49.37 -5.05 18.50
C GLY A 621 47.99 -5.43 19.04
N ASP A 622 47.92 -6.51 19.81
CA ASP A 622 46.69 -6.98 20.47
C ASP A 622 46.20 -5.98 21.51
N PHE A 623 47.12 -5.37 22.28
CA PHE A 623 46.78 -4.33 23.25
C PHE A 623 46.25 -3.04 22.61
N ILE A 624 46.87 -2.58 21.52
CA ILE A 624 46.48 -1.33 20.83
C ILE A 624 45.28 -1.56 19.87
N GLY A 625 44.92 -2.82 19.59
CA GLY A 625 43.81 -3.18 18.71
C GLY A 625 44.11 -3.01 17.22
N ILE A 626 45.37 -3.20 16.83
CA ILE A 626 45.85 -3.04 15.45
C ILE A 626 46.05 -4.42 14.81
N GLY A 627 45.09 -4.83 13.97
CA GLY A 627 45.24 -6.04 13.16
C GLY A 627 46.27 -5.86 12.05
N ARG A 628 47.00 -6.94 11.71
CA ARG A 628 48.07 -7.02 10.68
C ARG A 628 47.66 -6.50 9.28
N PHE A 629 46.34 -6.38 9.01
CA PHE A 629 45.76 -5.97 7.72
C PHE A 629 45.02 -4.62 7.74
N SER A 630 45.12 -3.84 8.83
CA SER A 630 44.53 -2.49 8.90
C SER A 630 45.27 -1.48 8.00
N ASP A 631 44.57 -0.45 7.53
CA ASP A 631 45.13 0.62 6.67
C ASP A 631 46.25 1.38 7.41
N PRO A 632 47.42 1.67 6.79
CA PRO A 632 48.50 2.43 7.41
C PRO A 632 48.08 3.75 8.09
N ALA A 633 47.08 4.46 7.54
CA ALA A 633 46.56 5.68 8.15
C ALA A 633 45.75 5.39 9.42
N GLU A 634 44.92 4.35 9.38
CA GLU A 634 44.15 3.87 10.53
C GLU A 634 45.06 3.33 11.64
N ARG A 635 46.20 2.70 11.28
CA ARG A 635 47.23 2.28 12.24
C ARG A 635 47.86 3.45 12.96
N ALA A 636 48.24 4.50 12.23
CA ALA A 636 48.88 5.67 12.81
C ALA A 636 47.94 6.40 13.79
N GLU A 637 46.65 6.51 13.43
CA GLU A 637 45.62 7.12 14.28
C GLU A 637 45.35 6.27 15.53
N LYS A 638 45.18 4.95 15.38
CA LYS A 638 44.97 4.03 16.52
C LYS A 638 46.19 3.91 17.43
N LEU A 639 47.41 3.97 16.90
CA LEU A 639 48.65 4.07 17.68
C LEU A 639 48.65 5.34 18.50
N GLN A 640 48.33 6.47 17.88
CA GLN A 640 48.32 7.77 18.55
C GLN A 640 47.25 7.82 19.64
N SER A 641 46.03 7.33 19.37
CA SER A 641 44.94 7.31 20.35
C SER A 641 45.15 6.26 21.46
N GLY A 642 45.68 5.08 21.13
CA GLY A 642 45.93 3.99 22.07
C GLY A 642 47.09 4.27 23.03
N LEU A 643 48.17 4.91 22.56
CA LEU A 643 49.29 5.34 23.39
C LEU A 643 48.97 6.55 24.28
N LEU A 644 48.05 7.43 23.85
CA LEU A 644 47.60 8.57 24.64
C LEU A 644 46.68 8.19 25.81
N GLY A 645 46.01 7.04 25.73
CA GLY A 645 45.05 6.58 26.74
C GLY A 645 45.63 5.76 27.89
N THR A 646 46.89 5.31 27.83
CA THR A 646 47.37 4.16 28.64
C THR A 646 48.57 4.44 29.56
N GLY A 647 49.02 5.69 29.74
CA GLY A 647 50.16 5.99 30.62
C GLY A 647 51.54 5.47 30.12
N LEU A 648 51.55 4.60 29.11
CA LEU A 648 52.74 4.02 28.46
C LEU A 648 53.74 5.08 27.94
N LYS A 649 53.27 6.29 27.62
CA LYS A 649 54.12 7.39 27.14
C LYS A 649 55.23 7.78 28.12
N VAL A 650 55.01 7.60 29.42
CA VAL A 650 56.01 7.92 30.46
C VAL A 650 57.03 6.79 30.61
N ALA A 651 56.59 5.53 30.57
CA ALA A 651 57.47 4.37 30.64
C ALA A 651 58.36 4.22 29.40
N MET A 652 57.83 4.51 28.21
CA MET A 652 58.53 4.31 26.93
C MET A 652 59.52 5.43 26.57
N ASN A 653 59.46 6.60 27.21
CA ASN A 653 60.45 7.66 27.01
C ASN A 653 61.80 7.34 27.69
N ALA A 654 61.83 6.41 28.65
CA ALA A 654 63.04 6.02 29.37
C ALA A 654 63.88 4.98 28.62
N THR A 655 63.30 4.23 27.67
CA THR A 655 63.93 3.07 27.02
C THR A 655 63.77 3.12 25.49
N GLY A 656 64.55 3.99 24.84
CA GLY A 656 65.06 3.79 23.47
C GLY A 656 64.07 3.78 22.30
N THR A 657 63.98 4.89 21.59
CA THR A 657 63.22 5.11 20.33
C THR A 657 63.61 4.20 19.14
N GLY A 658 64.63 3.35 19.25
CA GLY A 658 65.13 2.51 18.15
C GLY A 658 64.31 1.25 17.85
N ALA A 659 63.61 0.68 18.85
CA ALA A 659 62.77 -0.51 18.64
C ALA A 659 61.47 -0.18 17.89
N LEU A 660 60.97 1.05 18.06
CA LEU A 660 59.73 1.55 17.45
C LEU A 660 59.84 1.71 15.93
N SER A 661 61.00 2.14 15.40
CA SER A 661 61.22 2.23 13.95
C SER A 661 61.28 0.87 13.27
N SER A 662 61.79 -0.15 13.96
CA SER A 662 61.80 -1.54 13.49
C SER A 662 60.40 -2.16 13.48
N LEU A 663 59.55 -1.82 14.46
CA LEU A 663 58.16 -2.27 14.54
C LEU A 663 57.25 -1.61 13.50
N LEU A 664 57.57 -0.39 13.05
CA LEU A 664 56.77 0.40 12.11
C LEU A 664 57.03 0.06 10.63
N GLY A 665 57.97 -0.84 10.31
CA GLY A 665 58.19 -1.33 8.95
C GLY A 665 58.58 -0.25 7.93
N SER A 666 59.22 0.84 8.36
CA SER A 666 59.71 1.87 7.43
C SER A 666 61.12 1.56 6.92
N ASP A 667 61.30 0.44 6.22
CA ASP A 667 62.46 0.25 5.35
C ASP A 667 61.99 0.37 3.89
N LYS A 668 62.17 1.57 3.33
CA LYS A 668 62.32 1.69 1.89
C LYS A 668 63.69 1.14 1.54
N ASP A 669 63.70 0.14 0.66
CA ASP A 669 64.85 -0.41 -0.06
C ASP A 669 66.13 0.44 0.00
N THR A 670 67.12 -0.01 0.77
CA THR A 670 68.52 0.15 0.36
C THR A 670 69.28 -1.15 0.58
N LYS A 671 69.71 -1.74 -0.54
CA LYS A 671 70.67 -2.83 -0.59
C LYS A 671 71.98 -2.40 0.10
N GLY A 672 72.53 -3.29 0.93
CA GLY A 672 73.97 -3.41 1.13
C GLY A 672 74.47 -3.00 2.52
N ALA A 673 74.57 -3.98 3.41
CA ALA A 673 75.85 -4.42 3.97
C ALA A 673 75.58 -5.45 5.07
N ARG A 674 75.97 -6.72 4.82
CA ARG A 674 76.27 -7.65 5.91
C ARG A 674 77.43 -7.05 6.71
N LYS A 675 77.18 -6.69 7.96
CA LYS A 675 78.21 -6.73 9.00
C LYS A 675 77.83 -7.81 10.00
N PRO A 676 78.74 -8.75 10.31
CA PRO A 676 78.56 -9.66 11.42
C PRO A 676 78.77 -8.89 12.74
N ILE A 677 78.65 -9.59 13.87
CA ILE A 677 78.98 -9.21 15.27
C ILE A 677 77.72 -8.95 16.11
N PRO A 678 77.62 -9.46 17.35
CA PRO A 678 78.12 -10.72 17.92
C PRO A 678 77.02 -11.45 18.73
N GLU A 679 77.34 -12.65 19.22
CA GLU A 679 76.70 -13.25 20.39
C GLU A 679 76.61 -12.23 21.55
N LYS A 680 75.41 -12.12 22.12
CA LYS A 680 74.99 -11.37 23.32
C LYS A 680 74.01 -10.24 23.01
N LEU A 681 72.73 -10.59 23.10
CA LEU A 681 71.71 -9.76 23.72
C LEU A 681 70.58 -10.68 24.20
N LEU A 682 70.74 -11.13 25.44
CA LEU A 682 69.65 -11.59 26.29
C LEU A 682 68.88 -10.32 26.71
N LEU A 683 67.56 -10.33 26.48
CA LEU A 683 66.63 -9.45 27.18
C LEU A 683 66.43 -9.97 28.59
#